data_AF-A0AAU5Y482-F1
#
_entry.id   AF-A0AAU5Y482-F1
#
_cell.length_a   1.000
_cell.length_b   1.000
_cell.length_c   1.000
_cell.angle_alpha   90.00
_cell.angle_beta   90.00
_cell.angle_gamma   90.00
#
_symmetry.space_group_name_H-M   'P 1'
#
loop_
_entity.id
_entity.type
_entity.pdbx_description
1 polymer ?
#
loop_
_entity_poly.entity_id
_entity_poly.type
_entity_poly.pdbx_seq_one_letter_code
_entity_poly.pdbx_strand_id
1 'polypeptide(L)'
;MDLRYEAFCFADPLFYDEQQEIGAPSDDFAQVLPMPADGWVTADRGVWRSLRPEGRELPGQGWKIHVSAGLDNARSVLVQVHEYCIEHRIAYKHLRSLMILLARNSKYAPRDGSAKLITIYPADDDELERVLEDLAARLEGEHGAYILSDLRYGSGPLYVRYGGFAERWVEHGGTRVLAISKPDGTLVPDNREPRFSVPDWVKIPACLTASIAARKAGDPAQFPYRVTSSLHFSNGGGVYLATRKSDGEEVVLKEARPHAGLDRTRTDAVERLRREHEVLERLNGIPGVPRTFERFTVWEHHYLAMEHMPGTPLGGWLALNYPLTRRNRTDGDLAAYTERALGLLGKLERILAAVHGRGIVFGDLHPQNVLIDPETDELSLIDFELAADADGGDRPALGAPGFRAPADRSGTEVDEYALAAFRLWFFLPLTTLLELSPAKLRGYADFVQRTFDVPEGYADAIVAGLAPRTEPASPAITTTELDTARPDWALVRKQVTAAILASATPQRTDRLFPGDIEQFRLGGACFGNGAAGVLHALDVSGAGRFPEYERWLLDSVRREPPPRPGFFDGTHGIAYVLENFGHHDAATRLLASSAQLVAQTTDHALEGGLSGIALTQLHFATRRGDNEYGRQALATAVRLAEALDTATPPGKAGRAGLLNGWSGPALLFVRLYEQTHEQLWLSLADQALQRDLEECVTTDDGSLQVRDGESRTLPYVGVGSAGILMVAEQLARHRPEAESLKSRPGLREACRGEFVVFPGLLFGRTGLLAALAMDPDPDEVVRAAVDMHLARLAWHAVPYKDGLAFPGNLLLRLSMDVTTGGAGILLGLAAVLDGRALLPFLDGTPSPQISGR
;
A
#
# COMPACT_ATOMS: atom_id res chain seq x y z
N MET A 1 -5.77 1.45 -6.13
CA MET A 1 -5.71 0.96 -4.74
C MET A 1 -4.52 0.03 -4.63
N ASP A 2 -3.69 0.15 -3.59
CA ASP A 2 -2.60 -0.80 -3.35
C ASP A 2 -3.19 -2.07 -2.72
N LEU A 3 -3.27 -3.14 -3.51
CA LEU A 3 -3.94 -4.39 -3.13
C LEU A 3 -3.16 -5.18 -2.06
N ARG A 4 -1.90 -4.79 -1.76
CA ARG A 4 -1.10 -5.45 -0.71
C ARG A 4 -1.78 -5.38 0.66
N TYR A 5 -2.48 -4.28 0.96
CA TYR A 5 -3.10 -4.04 2.26
C TYR A 5 -4.16 -5.08 2.66
N GLU A 6 -4.87 -5.67 1.70
CA GLU A 6 -5.90 -6.68 2.00
C GLU A 6 -5.30 -7.89 2.71
N ALA A 7 -4.10 -8.32 2.32
CA ALA A 7 -3.40 -9.45 2.94
C ALA A 7 -3.10 -9.21 4.44
N PHE A 8 -2.83 -7.96 4.82
CA PHE A 8 -2.50 -7.60 6.21
C PHE A 8 -3.74 -7.32 7.07
N CYS A 9 -4.95 -7.30 6.47
CA CYS A 9 -6.20 -7.15 7.20
C CYS A 9 -6.70 -8.48 7.79
N PHE A 10 -6.12 -9.62 7.41
CA PHE A 10 -6.58 -10.94 7.83
C PHE A 10 -6.13 -11.35 9.23
N ALA A 11 -5.04 -10.77 9.73
CA ALA A 11 -4.41 -11.21 10.98
C ALA A 11 -5.04 -10.54 12.21
N ASP A 12 -5.43 -9.28 12.11
CA ASP A 12 -6.01 -8.52 13.22
C ASP A 12 -7.20 -7.66 12.72
N PRO A 13 -8.31 -7.57 13.49
CA PRO A 13 -9.49 -6.79 13.10
C PRO A 13 -9.27 -5.27 13.15
N LEU A 14 -8.30 -4.79 13.92
CA LEU A 14 -8.06 -3.36 14.18
C LEU A 14 -6.74 -2.86 13.60
N PHE A 15 -5.71 -3.70 13.49
CA PHE A 15 -4.38 -3.31 12.99
C PHE A 15 -3.98 -4.06 11.71
N TYR A 16 -3.10 -3.45 10.91
CA TYR A 16 -2.40 -4.19 9.86
C TYR A 16 -1.39 -5.13 10.51
N ASP A 17 -1.44 -6.41 10.16
CA ASP A 17 -0.47 -7.38 10.68
C ASP A 17 -0.20 -8.51 9.70
N GLU A 18 0.98 -9.12 9.83
CA GLU A 18 1.25 -10.40 9.18
C GLU A 18 0.58 -11.52 9.98
N GLN A 19 0.15 -12.58 9.30
CA GLN A 19 -0.30 -13.81 9.97
C GLN A 19 0.90 -14.51 10.62
N GLN A 20 1.37 -13.98 11.74
CA GLN A 20 2.30 -14.64 12.64
C GLN A 20 1.46 -15.39 13.67
N GLU A 21 1.26 -16.69 13.42
CA GLU A 21 0.69 -17.64 14.40
C GLU A 21 -0.70 -17.27 14.98
N ILE A 22 -1.74 -17.30 14.14
CA ILE A 22 -3.12 -17.56 14.61
C ILE A 22 -3.79 -18.61 13.69
N GLY A 23 -3.03 -19.62 13.29
CA GLY A 23 -3.65 -20.90 12.96
C GLY A 23 -3.84 -21.66 14.27
N ALA A 24 -4.97 -22.35 14.44
CA ALA A 24 -5.00 -23.43 15.42
C ALA A 24 -3.79 -24.35 15.14
N PRO A 25 -3.15 -24.97 16.15
CA PRO A 25 -1.99 -25.84 15.95
C PRO A 25 -2.16 -26.81 14.77
N SER A 26 -3.40 -27.27 14.52
CA SER A 26 -3.82 -28.16 13.44
C SER A 26 -3.44 -27.77 12.00
N ASP A 27 -3.20 -26.48 11.73
CA ASP A 27 -2.92 -25.99 10.36
C ASP A 27 -1.42 -25.78 10.06
N ASP A 28 -0.54 -25.96 11.05
CA ASP A 28 0.91 -25.93 10.86
C ASP A 28 1.38 -27.22 10.17
N PHE A 29 2.12 -27.07 9.07
CA PHE A 29 2.73 -28.22 8.39
C PHE A 29 3.78 -28.93 9.26
N ALA A 30 4.31 -28.29 10.32
CA ALA A 30 5.18 -28.91 11.31
C ALA A 30 4.59 -30.19 11.93
N GLN A 31 3.26 -30.25 12.05
CA GLN A 31 2.60 -31.38 12.71
C GLN A 31 2.67 -32.67 11.89
N VAL A 32 2.86 -32.56 10.58
CA VAL A 32 2.90 -33.69 9.65
C VAL A 32 4.30 -33.99 9.14
N LEU A 33 5.29 -33.18 9.54
CA LEU A 33 6.69 -33.34 9.12
C LEU A 33 7.54 -33.77 10.32
N PRO A 34 8.07 -35.00 10.34
CA PRO A 34 9.04 -35.38 11.35
C PRO A 34 10.28 -34.49 11.20
N MET A 35 10.66 -33.80 12.28
CA MET A 35 11.92 -33.04 12.30
C MET A 35 13.08 -34.03 12.09
N PRO A 36 14.01 -33.73 11.18
CA PRO A 36 15.17 -34.60 11.00
C PRO A 36 16.00 -34.68 12.28
N ALA A 37 16.73 -35.78 12.46
CA ALA A 37 17.67 -35.98 13.56
C ALA A 37 18.82 -34.94 13.55
N ASP A 38 19.78 -35.09 14.48
CA ASP A 38 21.02 -34.30 14.54
C ASP A 38 21.67 -34.11 13.16
N GLY A 39 22.28 -32.94 12.93
CA GLY A 39 22.98 -32.63 11.67
C GLY A 39 22.16 -31.83 10.65
N TRP A 40 21.13 -31.10 11.09
CA TRP A 40 20.34 -30.15 10.30
C TRP A 40 20.18 -28.81 11.03
N VAL A 41 20.26 -27.72 10.28
CA VAL A 41 19.97 -26.36 10.73
C VAL A 41 18.58 -25.97 10.24
N THR A 42 17.71 -25.59 11.18
CA THR A 42 16.36 -25.10 10.88
C THR A 42 16.20 -23.63 11.26
N ALA A 43 15.54 -22.86 10.41
CA ALA A 43 15.25 -21.45 10.69
C ALA A 43 13.90 -21.03 10.10
N ASP A 44 13.10 -20.34 10.91
CA ASP A 44 11.85 -19.71 10.48
C ASP A 44 12.12 -18.24 10.16
N ARG A 45 11.67 -17.79 8.97
CA ARG A 45 11.76 -16.39 8.52
C ARG A 45 10.49 -16.00 7.79
N GLY A 46 9.69 -15.13 8.41
CA GLY A 46 8.37 -14.77 7.92
C GLY A 46 7.50 -16.01 7.69
N VAL A 47 7.02 -16.16 6.46
CA VAL A 47 6.15 -17.28 6.03
C VAL A 47 6.88 -18.59 5.72
N TRP A 48 8.22 -18.61 5.73
CA TRP A 48 9.04 -19.75 5.31
C TRP A 48 9.71 -20.44 6.50
N ARG A 49 9.75 -21.77 6.46
CA ARG A 49 10.65 -22.60 7.26
C ARG A 49 11.73 -23.18 6.37
N SER A 50 12.99 -22.97 6.73
CA SER A 50 14.16 -23.46 5.97
C SER A 50 14.83 -24.61 6.71
N LEU A 51 15.19 -25.65 5.99
CA LEU A 51 15.95 -26.80 6.47
C LEU A 51 17.21 -26.97 5.61
N ARG A 52 18.37 -26.98 6.26
CA ARG A 52 19.66 -27.16 5.60
C ARG A 52 20.51 -28.19 6.34
N PRO A 53 21.14 -29.16 5.67
CA PRO A 53 22.06 -30.07 6.33
C PRO A 53 23.26 -29.29 6.90
N GLU A 54 23.70 -29.63 8.11
CA GLU A 54 24.91 -29.07 8.69
C GLU A 54 26.13 -29.32 7.80
N GLY A 55 27.00 -28.32 7.67
CA GLY A 55 28.18 -28.38 6.80
C GLY A 55 27.91 -28.33 5.29
N ARG A 56 26.64 -28.33 4.83
CA ARG A 56 26.32 -28.16 3.41
C ARG A 56 26.65 -26.73 2.96
N GLU A 57 27.65 -26.60 2.10
CA GLU A 57 27.93 -25.37 1.35
C GLU A 57 27.06 -25.32 0.10
N LEU A 58 26.39 -24.19 -0.10
CA LEU A 58 25.57 -23.92 -1.28
C LEU A 58 26.20 -22.78 -2.08
N PRO A 59 26.10 -22.81 -3.42
CA PRO A 59 26.52 -21.67 -4.21
C PRO A 59 25.67 -20.44 -3.85
N GLY A 60 26.22 -19.23 -4.06
CA GLY A 60 25.47 -17.99 -3.80
C GLY A 60 24.25 -17.80 -4.71
N GLN A 61 24.19 -18.52 -5.83
CA GLN A 61 23.14 -18.49 -6.85
C GLN A 61 23.19 -19.78 -7.69
N GLY A 62 22.07 -20.12 -8.34
CA GLY A 62 21.97 -21.32 -9.16
C GLY A 62 20.54 -21.58 -9.64
N TRP A 63 20.32 -22.75 -10.22
CA TRP A 63 18.98 -23.26 -10.50
C TRP A 63 18.32 -23.73 -9.20
N LYS A 64 17.09 -23.28 -8.97
CA LYS A 64 16.24 -23.73 -7.86
C LYS A 64 15.02 -24.43 -8.42
N ILE A 65 14.51 -25.38 -7.65
CA ILE A 65 13.28 -26.09 -7.97
C ILE A 65 12.18 -25.55 -7.05
N HIS A 66 11.08 -25.07 -7.62
CA HIS A 66 9.88 -24.74 -6.91
C HIS A 66 8.84 -25.83 -7.15
N VAL A 67 8.10 -26.16 -6.09
CA VAL A 67 7.00 -27.14 -6.16
C VAL A 67 5.69 -26.42 -5.88
N SER A 68 4.71 -26.58 -6.76
CA SER A 68 3.35 -26.10 -6.53
C SER A 68 2.43 -27.20 -6.00
N ALA A 69 1.29 -26.82 -5.43
CA ALA A 69 0.27 -27.75 -4.97
C ALA A 69 -1.10 -27.06 -4.92
N GLY A 70 -2.18 -27.84 -5.05
CA GLY A 70 -3.52 -27.46 -4.62
C GLY A 70 -3.66 -27.49 -3.09
N LEU A 71 -4.76 -26.94 -2.57
CA LEU A 71 -4.98 -26.93 -1.11
C LEU A 71 -5.28 -28.32 -0.54
N ASP A 72 -5.93 -29.16 -1.33
CA ASP A 72 -6.34 -30.51 -0.99
C ASP A 72 -5.18 -31.52 -1.01
N ASN A 73 -4.16 -31.32 -1.87
CA ASN A 73 -2.99 -32.19 -1.95
C ASN A 73 -1.70 -31.62 -1.30
N ALA A 74 -1.68 -30.35 -0.85
CA ALA A 74 -0.49 -29.69 -0.29
C ALA A 74 0.24 -30.51 0.80
N ARG A 75 -0.50 -31.18 1.69
CA ARG A 75 0.11 -32.01 2.75
C ARG A 75 0.83 -33.24 2.17
N SER A 76 0.22 -33.92 1.20
CA SER A 76 0.82 -35.09 0.52
C SER A 76 2.11 -34.69 -0.20
N VAL A 77 2.03 -33.67 -1.04
CA VAL A 77 3.19 -33.15 -1.81
C VAL A 77 4.33 -32.76 -0.88
N LEU A 78 4.01 -32.06 0.22
CA LEU A 78 5.02 -31.63 1.18
C LEU A 78 5.72 -32.78 1.88
N VAL A 79 4.98 -33.83 2.30
CA VAL A 79 5.57 -35.02 2.93
C VAL A 79 6.53 -35.72 1.96
N GLN A 80 6.11 -35.95 0.72
CA GLN A 80 6.94 -36.66 -0.27
C GLN A 80 8.24 -35.90 -0.61
N VAL A 81 8.15 -34.58 -0.78
CA VAL A 81 9.33 -33.73 -1.03
C VAL A 81 10.22 -33.65 0.20
N HIS A 82 9.63 -33.53 1.40
CA HIS A 82 10.37 -33.55 2.67
C HIS A 82 11.17 -34.84 2.82
N GLU A 83 10.52 -36.00 2.70
CA GLU A 83 11.18 -37.31 2.81
C GLU A 83 12.34 -37.44 1.83
N TYR A 84 12.13 -37.05 0.56
CA TYR A 84 13.18 -37.04 -0.45
C TYR A 84 14.34 -36.11 -0.07
N CYS A 85 14.07 -34.86 0.31
CA CYS A 85 15.13 -33.92 0.68
C CYS A 85 15.90 -34.37 1.93
N ILE A 86 15.25 -35.01 2.90
CA ILE A 86 15.91 -35.58 4.08
C ILE A 86 16.78 -36.79 3.69
N GLU A 87 16.25 -37.75 2.92
CA GLU A 87 16.94 -38.94 2.43
C GLU A 87 18.23 -38.58 1.67
N HIS A 88 18.15 -37.56 0.81
CA HIS A 88 19.26 -37.15 -0.05
C HIS A 88 20.08 -35.98 0.51
N ARG A 89 19.79 -35.51 1.73
CA ARG A 89 20.45 -34.37 2.40
C ARG A 89 20.52 -33.11 1.54
N ILE A 90 19.39 -32.68 0.99
CA ILE A 90 19.27 -31.49 0.14
C ILE A 90 18.65 -30.34 0.95
N ALA A 91 19.14 -29.12 0.74
CA ALA A 91 18.59 -27.95 1.39
C ALA A 91 17.29 -27.51 0.72
N TYR A 92 16.29 -27.14 1.51
CA TYR A 92 14.98 -26.69 1.01
C TYR A 92 14.30 -25.78 2.04
N LYS A 93 13.25 -25.10 1.59
CA LYS A 93 12.33 -24.36 2.45
C LYS A 93 10.89 -24.58 2.00
N HIS A 94 9.95 -24.48 2.91
CA HIS A 94 8.52 -24.62 2.64
C HIS A 94 7.70 -23.56 3.36
N LEU A 95 6.48 -23.30 2.86
CA LEU A 95 5.51 -22.48 3.58
C LEU A 95 5.13 -23.15 4.90
N ARG A 96 4.81 -22.35 5.92
CA ARG A 96 4.54 -22.87 7.27
C ARG A 96 3.13 -23.45 7.46
N SER A 97 2.11 -23.02 6.69
CA SER A 97 0.74 -23.49 6.87
C SER A 97 -0.10 -23.48 5.59
N LEU A 98 -1.23 -24.20 5.60
CA LEU A 98 -2.20 -24.22 4.50
C LEU A 98 -2.83 -22.83 4.26
N MET A 99 -3.07 -22.07 5.33
CA MET A 99 -3.60 -20.70 5.22
C MET A 99 -2.62 -19.76 4.53
N ILE A 100 -1.32 -19.91 4.76
CA ILE A 100 -0.30 -19.16 4.03
C ILE A 100 -0.31 -19.53 2.54
N LEU A 101 -0.46 -20.82 2.20
CA LEU A 101 -0.59 -21.25 0.80
C LEU A 101 -1.83 -20.62 0.14
N LEU A 102 -2.99 -20.62 0.82
CA LEU A 102 -4.20 -19.95 0.35
C LEU A 102 -3.97 -18.46 0.12
N ALA A 103 -3.41 -17.74 1.11
CA ALA A 103 -3.14 -16.30 1.00
C ALA A 103 -2.21 -15.98 -0.17
N ARG A 104 -1.16 -16.79 -0.36
CA ARG A 104 -0.18 -16.65 -1.46
C ARG A 104 -0.69 -17.12 -2.82
N ASN A 105 -1.83 -17.79 -2.88
CA ASN A 105 -2.47 -18.19 -4.13
C ASN A 105 -3.85 -17.52 -4.32
N SER A 106 -4.17 -16.51 -3.51
CA SER A 106 -5.42 -15.76 -3.59
C SER A 106 -5.52 -14.92 -4.88
N LYS A 107 -6.71 -14.39 -5.22
CA LYS A 107 -6.93 -13.57 -6.44
C LYS A 107 -5.91 -12.44 -6.58
N TYR A 108 -5.60 -11.72 -5.52
CA TYR A 108 -4.68 -10.57 -5.55
C TYR A 108 -3.28 -10.85 -4.99
N ALA A 109 -2.93 -12.13 -4.81
CA ALA A 109 -1.58 -12.50 -4.40
C ALA A 109 -0.51 -12.02 -5.41
N PRO A 110 0.69 -11.59 -4.96
CA PRO A 110 1.78 -11.26 -5.86
C PRO A 110 2.14 -12.40 -6.82
N ARG A 111 2.15 -12.10 -8.13
CA ARG A 111 2.30 -13.10 -9.20
C ARG A 111 3.70 -13.74 -9.25
N ASP A 112 4.72 -13.08 -8.73
CA ASP A 112 6.13 -13.54 -8.70
C ASP A 112 6.37 -14.66 -7.68
N GLY A 113 5.55 -14.69 -6.62
CA GLY A 113 5.67 -15.62 -5.50
C GLY A 113 4.52 -16.61 -5.37
N SER A 114 3.51 -16.52 -6.23
CA SER A 114 2.26 -17.27 -6.12
C SER A 114 2.45 -18.77 -6.35
N ALA A 115 1.63 -19.57 -5.66
CA ALA A 115 1.56 -21.04 -5.73
C ALA A 115 2.84 -21.82 -5.38
N LYS A 116 3.93 -21.16 -4.97
CA LYS A 116 5.17 -21.79 -4.51
C LYS A 116 4.99 -22.35 -3.09
N LEU A 117 4.80 -23.67 -2.96
CA LEU A 117 4.72 -24.36 -1.67
C LEU A 117 6.12 -24.63 -1.10
N ILE A 118 7.03 -25.16 -1.93
CA ILE A 118 8.41 -25.53 -1.56
C ILE A 118 9.41 -24.88 -2.51
N THR A 119 10.60 -24.57 -2.01
CA THR A 119 11.80 -24.26 -2.81
C THR A 119 12.94 -25.19 -2.41
N ILE A 120 13.49 -25.94 -3.35
CA ILE A 120 14.63 -26.84 -3.19
C ILE A 120 15.86 -26.18 -3.80
N TYR A 121 17.02 -26.36 -3.15
CA TYR A 121 18.30 -25.75 -3.52
C TYR A 121 19.34 -26.82 -3.88
N PRO A 122 19.37 -27.29 -5.15
CA PRO A 122 20.45 -28.13 -5.65
C PRO A 122 21.81 -27.44 -5.59
N ALA A 123 22.88 -28.19 -5.32
CA ALA A 123 24.24 -27.65 -5.29
C ALA A 123 24.84 -27.41 -6.68
N ASP A 124 24.43 -28.20 -7.68
CA ASP A 124 24.92 -28.15 -9.06
C ASP A 124 23.85 -28.68 -10.05
N ASP A 125 24.20 -28.68 -11.34
CA ASP A 125 23.31 -29.10 -12.44
C ASP A 125 23.05 -30.62 -12.42
N ASP A 126 23.97 -31.44 -11.90
CA ASP A 126 23.81 -32.91 -11.80
C ASP A 126 22.82 -33.27 -10.68
N GLU A 127 22.92 -32.60 -9.53
CA GLU A 127 21.92 -32.72 -8.46
C GLU A 127 20.58 -32.15 -8.91
N LEU A 128 20.53 -31.04 -9.67
CA LEU A 128 19.29 -30.53 -10.24
C LEU A 128 18.60 -31.59 -11.10
N GLU A 129 19.32 -32.24 -12.02
CA GLU A 129 18.78 -33.28 -12.90
C GLU A 129 18.22 -34.45 -12.11
N ARG A 130 19.00 -35.02 -11.18
CA ARG A 130 18.55 -36.14 -10.33
C ARG A 130 17.29 -35.80 -9.54
N VAL A 131 17.25 -34.61 -8.91
CA VAL A 131 16.11 -34.18 -8.10
C VAL A 131 14.87 -34.01 -8.95
N LEU A 132 14.99 -33.45 -10.15
CA LEU A 132 13.87 -33.29 -11.07
C LEU A 132 13.33 -34.63 -11.56
N GLU A 133 14.20 -35.56 -11.95
CA GLU A 133 13.79 -36.89 -12.43
C GLU A 133 13.09 -37.70 -11.32
N ASP A 134 13.69 -37.79 -10.14
CA ASP A 134 13.15 -38.57 -9.02
C ASP A 134 11.82 -37.99 -8.51
N LEU A 135 11.75 -36.66 -8.31
CA LEU A 135 10.53 -36.03 -7.82
C LEU A 135 9.44 -35.97 -8.89
N ALA A 136 9.78 -35.90 -10.18
CA ALA A 136 8.76 -35.95 -11.24
C ALA A 136 8.05 -37.30 -11.25
N ALA A 137 8.78 -38.40 -11.00
CA ALA A 137 8.18 -39.72 -10.86
C ALA A 137 7.38 -39.86 -9.56
N ARG A 138 7.90 -39.37 -8.42
CA ARG A 138 7.19 -39.45 -7.12
C ARG A 138 5.89 -38.64 -7.11
N LEU A 139 5.88 -37.46 -7.74
CA LEU A 139 4.74 -36.52 -7.75
C LEU A 139 3.84 -36.64 -8.99
N GLU A 140 3.90 -37.76 -9.71
CA GLU A 140 3.08 -37.97 -10.90
C GLU A 140 1.58 -37.86 -10.57
N GLY A 141 0.86 -37.02 -11.32
CA GLY A 141 -0.57 -36.79 -11.14
C GLY A 141 -0.94 -35.75 -10.06
N GLU A 142 0.02 -35.27 -9.28
CA GLU A 142 -0.20 -34.18 -8.33
C GLU A 142 -0.45 -32.86 -9.08
N HIS A 143 -1.48 -32.12 -8.66
CA HIS A 143 -1.88 -30.88 -9.31
C HIS A 143 -1.45 -29.65 -8.50
N GLY A 144 -1.41 -28.49 -9.16
CA GLY A 144 -1.09 -27.20 -8.56
C GLY A 144 -1.14 -26.07 -9.57
N ALA A 145 -1.23 -24.84 -9.09
CA ALA A 145 -1.27 -23.68 -9.98
C ALA A 145 0.07 -23.52 -10.73
N TYR A 146 0.01 -23.02 -11.96
CA TYR A 146 1.21 -22.73 -12.74
C TYR A 146 2.06 -21.63 -12.08
N ILE A 147 3.39 -21.79 -12.04
CA ILE A 147 4.29 -20.73 -11.56
C ILE A 147 4.78 -19.91 -12.75
N LEU A 148 4.28 -18.67 -12.88
CA LEU A 148 4.51 -17.82 -14.06
C LEU A 148 5.99 -17.43 -14.28
N SER A 149 6.73 -17.24 -13.20
CA SER A 149 8.14 -16.83 -13.23
C SER A 149 9.12 -17.96 -13.57
N ASP A 150 8.63 -19.20 -13.69
CA ASP A 150 9.45 -20.40 -13.72
C ASP A 150 9.13 -21.27 -14.94
N LEU A 151 10.05 -22.15 -15.30
CA LEU A 151 9.86 -23.15 -16.35
C LEU A 151 9.28 -24.43 -15.74
N ARG A 152 8.11 -24.87 -16.19
CA ARG A 152 7.54 -26.18 -15.80
C ARG A 152 8.44 -27.31 -16.30
N TYR A 153 8.77 -28.26 -15.44
CA TYR A 153 9.44 -29.50 -15.79
C TYR A 153 8.41 -30.64 -15.93
N GLY A 154 8.40 -31.32 -17.08
CA GLY A 154 7.41 -32.36 -17.39
C GLY A 154 5.97 -31.81 -17.39
N SER A 155 5.04 -32.56 -16.81
CA SER A 155 3.63 -32.17 -16.63
C SER A 155 3.36 -31.36 -15.35
N GLY A 156 4.37 -31.15 -14.49
CA GLY A 156 4.22 -30.55 -13.16
C GLY A 156 4.17 -31.62 -12.05
N PRO A 157 4.18 -31.23 -10.75
CA PRO A 157 4.12 -29.86 -10.22
C PRO A 157 5.49 -29.21 -9.96
N LEU A 158 6.53 -29.63 -10.69
CA LEU A 158 7.90 -29.12 -10.58
C LEU A 158 8.17 -27.96 -11.54
N TYR A 159 8.83 -26.92 -11.04
CA TYR A 159 9.16 -25.70 -11.77
C TYR A 159 10.60 -25.28 -11.47
N VAL A 160 11.31 -24.72 -12.45
CA VAL A 160 12.70 -24.31 -12.27
C VAL A 160 12.95 -22.86 -12.66
N ARG A 161 13.86 -22.23 -11.91
CA ARG A 161 14.33 -20.88 -12.18
C ARG A 161 15.74 -20.67 -11.67
N TYR A 162 16.52 -19.89 -12.40
CA TYR A 162 17.82 -19.40 -11.95
C TYR A 162 17.68 -18.18 -11.04
N GLY A 163 18.37 -18.13 -9.89
CA GLY A 163 18.33 -17.00 -8.97
C GLY A 163 19.27 -17.11 -7.77
N GLY A 164 19.32 -16.06 -6.94
CA GLY A 164 20.24 -15.98 -5.79
C GLY A 164 19.82 -16.85 -4.61
N PHE A 165 20.67 -17.75 -4.13
CA PHE A 165 20.38 -18.65 -3.00
C PHE A 165 20.49 -17.92 -1.67
N ALA A 166 21.41 -16.96 -1.59
CA ALA A 166 21.53 -16.00 -0.51
C ALA A 166 21.02 -14.63 -0.95
N GLU A 167 20.49 -13.85 0.00
CA GLU A 167 20.10 -12.48 -0.27
C GLU A 167 21.33 -11.61 -0.52
N ARG A 168 21.38 -11.03 -1.70
CA ARG A 168 22.32 -10.00 -2.11
C ARG A 168 21.50 -8.86 -2.68
N TRP A 169 22.00 -7.64 -2.57
CA TRP A 169 21.22 -6.46 -2.92
C TRP A 169 22.04 -5.51 -3.78
N VAL A 170 21.38 -4.85 -4.73
CA VAL A 170 21.96 -3.81 -5.57
C VAL A 170 20.98 -2.64 -5.66
N GLU A 171 21.50 -1.43 -5.87
CA GLU A 171 20.64 -0.29 -6.22
C GLU A 171 20.23 -0.38 -7.69
N HIS A 172 18.95 -0.23 -7.98
CA HIS A 172 18.40 -0.18 -9.32
C HIS A 172 17.23 0.81 -9.36
N GLY A 173 17.39 1.89 -10.15
CA GLY A 173 16.35 2.92 -10.29
C GLY A 173 16.01 3.62 -8.97
N GLY A 174 16.99 3.89 -8.11
CA GLY A 174 16.77 4.52 -6.79
C GLY A 174 16.16 3.58 -5.74
N THR A 175 15.98 2.29 -6.05
CA THR A 175 15.46 1.29 -5.10
C THR A 175 16.45 0.15 -4.89
N ARG A 176 16.48 -0.39 -3.67
CA ARG A 176 17.29 -1.56 -3.34
C ARG A 176 16.52 -2.83 -3.72
N VAL A 177 17.07 -3.61 -4.67
CA VAL A 177 16.46 -4.85 -5.17
C VAL A 177 17.38 -6.05 -4.95
N LEU A 178 16.81 -7.25 -4.88
CA LEU A 178 17.60 -8.48 -4.76
C LEU A 178 18.45 -8.69 -6.02
N ALA A 179 19.62 -9.28 -5.85
CA ALA A 179 20.65 -9.35 -6.87
C ALA A 179 21.24 -10.75 -7.05
N ILE A 180 21.67 -11.03 -8.28
CA ILE A 180 22.57 -12.13 -8.65
C ILE A 180 23.89 -11.56 -9.18
N SER A 181 24.92 -12.39 -9.23
CA SER A 181 26.27 -12.02 -9.68
C SER A 181 26.54 -12.53 -11.08
N LYS A 182 27.15 -11.69 -11.92
CA LYS A 182 27.76 -12.10 -13.18
C LYS A 182 29.04 -12.91 -12.94
N PRO A 183 29.60 -13.59 -13.96
CA PRO A 183 30.87 -14.31 -13.81
C PRO A 183 32.06 -13.43 -13.36
N ASP A 184 32.00 -12.13 -13.63
CA ASP A 184 33.00 -11.13 -13.21
C ASP A 184 32.81 -10.61 -11.77
N GLY A 185 31.78 -11.09 -11.05
CA GLY A 185 31.44 -10.66 -9.70
C GLY A 185 30.42 -9.52 -9.62
N THR A 186 30.12 -8.83 -10.73
CA THR A 186 29.19 -7.68 -10.75
C THR A 186 27.79 -8.09 -10.31
N LEU A 187 27.21 -7.38 -9.35
CA LEU A 187 25.82 -7.60 -8.93
C LEU A 187 24.86 -6.92 -9.91
N VAL A 188 23.82 -7.66 -10.29
CA VAL A 188 22.72 -7.18 -11.13
C VAL A 188 21.38 -7.63 -10.56
N PRO A 189 20.28 -6.91 -10.83
CA PRO A 189 18.96 -7.28 -10.33
C PRO A 189 18.58 -8.74 -10.67
N ASP A 190 18.10 -9.47 -9.67
CA ASP A 190 17.47 -10.78 -9.83
C ASP A 190 16.05 -10.57 -10.41
N ASN A 191 15.91 -10.64 -11.73
CA ASN A 191 14.64 -10.35 -12.40
C ASN A 191 13.55 -11.35 -11.97
N ARG A 192 12.51 -10.86 -11.29
CA ARG A 192 11.38 -11.64 -10.72
C ARG A 192 10.06 -11.42 -11.44
N GLU A 193 10.10 -10.87 -12.65
CA GLU A 193 8.90 -10.72 -13.47
C GLU A 193 8.10 -12.04 -13.58
N PRO A 194 6.77 -11.97 -13.75
CA PRO A 194 5.91 -13.15 -13.90
C PRO A 194 6.04 -13.77 -15.30
N ARG A 195 7.29 -13.98 -15.75
CA ARG A 195 7.68 -14.67 -16.97
C ARG A 195 8.99 -15.41 -16.71
N PHE A 196 9.12 -16.60 -17.29
CA PHE A 196 10.40 -17.30 -17.30
C PHE A 196 11.43 -16.51 -18.10
N SER A 197 12.56 -16.21 -17.46
CA SER A 197 13.74 -15.62 -18.09
C SER A 197 15.00 -16.28 -17.54
N VAL A 198 16.02 -16.36 -18.39
CA VAL A 198 17.33 -16.91 -18.05
C VAL A 198 18.35 -15.81 -18.33
N PRO A 199 19.27 -15.50 -17.39
CA PRO A 199 20.31 -14.54 -17.67
C PRO A 199 21.20 -15.01 -18.83
N ASP A 200 21.62 -14.08 -19.70
CA ASP A 200 22.32 -14.41 -20.95
C ASP A 200 23.65 -15.16 -20.75
N TRP A 201 24.26 -15.07 -19.56
CA TRP A 201 25.51 -15.77 -19.20
C TRP A 201 25.29 -17.16 -18.58
N VAL A 202 24.04 -17.58 -18.37
CA VAL A 202 23.71 -18.87 -17.75
C VAL A 202 23.46 -19.89 -18.85
N LYS A 203 24.22 -20.99 -18.82
CA LYS A 203 23.97 -22.15 -19.68
C LYS A 203 22.76 -22.91 -19.15
N ILE A 204 21.87 -23.29 -20.06
CA ILE A 204 20.70 -24.11 -19.74
C ILE A 204 21.13 -25.60 -19.65
N PRO A 205 20.85 -26.30 -18.52
CA PRO A 205 21.11 -27.73 -18.38
C PRO A 205 20.36 -28.59 -19.40
N ALA A 206 20.95 -29.71 -19.81
CA ALA A 206 20.39 -30.58 -20.85
C ALA A 206 18.98 -31.11 -20.47
N CYS A 207 18.79 -31.46 -19.20
CA CYS A 207 17.52 -31.94 -18.63
C CYS A 207 16.35 -30.95 -18.82
N LEU A 208 16.61 -29.65 -19.03
CA LEU A 208 15.56 -28.64 -19.23
C LEU A 208 15.18 -28.42 -20.71
N THR A 209 15.91 -29.01 -21.65
CA THR A 209 15.74 -28.73 -23.09
C THR A 209 14.34 -29.10 -23.60
N ALA A 210 13.82 -30.25 -23.18
CA ALA A 210 12.47 -30.69 -23.56
C ALA A 210 11.39 -29.73 -23.05
N SER A 211 11.54 -29.25 -21.81
CA SER A 211 10.63 -28.29 -21.17
C SER A 211 10.62 -26.93 -21.89
N ILE A 212 11.78 -26.47 -22.37
CA ILE A 212 11.89 -25.25 -23.18
C ILE A 212 11.23 -25.43 -24.55
N ALA A 213 11.44 -26.57 -25.19
CA ALA A 213 10.81 -26.89 -26.47
C ALA A 213 9.28 -26.92 -26.31
N ALA A 214 8.76 -27.58 -25.27
CA ALA A 214 7.33 -27.63 -24.96
C ALA A 214 6.74 -26.24 -24.74
N ARG A 215 7.43 -25.36 -24.00
CA ARG A 215 7.00 -23.96 -23.80
C ARG A 215 6.90 -23.17 -25.11
N LYS A 216 7.77 -23.46 -26.09
CA LYS A 216 7.82 -22.77 -27.39
C LYS A 216 6.89 -23.38 -28.44
N ALA A 217 6.32 -24.56 -28.18
CA ALA A 217 5.54 -25.32 -29.15
C ALA A 217 4.13 -24.75 -29.42
N GLY A 218 3.65 -23.81 -28.61
CA GLY A 218 2.34 -23.18 -28.82
C GLY A 218 2.30 -22.36 -30.12
N ASP A 219 1.19 -22.43 -30.84
CA ASP A 219 0.95 -21.65 -32.06
C ASP A 219 0.10 -20.40 -31.76
N PRO A 220 0.68 -19.18 -31.74
CA PRO A 220 -0.07 -17.96 -31.50
C PRO A 220 -1.17 -17.68 -32.54
N ALA A 221 -1.07 -18.28 -33.74
CA ALA A 221 -2.09 -18.12 -34.77
C ALA A 221 -3.43 -18.74 -34.35
N GLN A 222 -3.41 -19.75 -33.48
CA GLN A 222 -4.60 -20.44 -32.96
C GLN A 222 -5.38 -19.61 -31.94
N PHE A 223 -4.80 -18.54 -31.38
CA PHE A 223 -5.53 -17.66 -30.47
C PHE A 223 -6.54 -16.82 -31.27
N PRO A 224 -7.87 -16.92 -31.02
CA PRO A 224 -8.90 -16.34 -31.90
C PRO A 224 -9.04 -14.81 -31.82
N TYR A 225 -8.27 -14.18 -30.93
CA TYR A 225 -8.32 -12.74 -30.68
C TYR A 225 -6.96 -12.09 -30.84
N ARG A 226 -6.94 -10.78 -31.01
CA ARG A 226 -5.74 -9.94 -30.95
C ARG A 226 -5.86 -9.03 -29.73
N VAL A 227 -5.10 -9.29 -28.68
CA VAL A 227 -5.02 -8.44 -27.49
C VAL A 227 -4.45 -7.07 -27.88
N THR A 228 -5.14 -6.00 -27.51
CA THR A 228 -4.74 -4.61 -27.78
C THR A 228 -4.12 -3.96 -26.55
N SER A 229 -4.69 -4.22 -25.36
CA SER A 229 -4.16 -3.74 -24.09
C SER A 229 -4.57 -4.64 -22.92
N SER A 230 -3.86 -4.53 -21.80
CA SER A 230 -4.26 -5.14 -20.53
C SER A 230 -5.04 -4.11 -19.71
N LEU A 231 -6.24 -4.47 -19.27
CA LEU A 231 -7.08 -3.64 -18.40
C LEU A 231 -6.76 -3.92 -16.92
N HIS A 232 -6.57 -5.19 -16.56
CA HIS A 232 -6.29 -5.59 -15.17
C HIS A 232 -5.55 -6.92 -15.10
N PHE A 233 -4.71 -7.09 -14.07
CA PHE A 233 -4.06 -8.37 -13.77
C PHE A 233 -4.33 -8.80 -12.33
N SER A 234 -4.66 -10.08 -12.18
CA SER A 234 -4.73 -10.78 -10.91
C SER A 234 -3.84 -12.03 -10.95
N ASN A 235 -3.67 -12.71 -9.83
CA ASN A 235 -3.10 -14.05 -9.81
C ASN A 235 -4.01 -15.07 -10.53
N GLY A 236 -5.32 -14.88 -10.50
CA GLY A 236 -6.28 -15.74 -11.20
C GLY A 236 -6.21 -15.64 -12.73
N GLY A 237 -5.63 -14.56 -13.28
CA GLY A 237 -5.54 -14.30 -14.72
C GLY A 237 -5.66 -12.80 -15.03
N GLY A 238 -5.61 -12.44 -16.31
CA GLY A 238 -5.77 -11.06 -16.78
C GLY A 238 -7.14 -10.74 -17.37
N VAL A 239 -7.44 -9.44 -17.44
CA VAL A 239 -8.55 -8.88 -18.21
C VAL A 239 -7.97 -8.01 -19.31
N TYR A 240 -8.32 -8.28 -20.55
CA TYR A 240 -7.70 -7.68 -21.73
C TYR A 240 -8.75 -7.01 -22.62
N LEU A 241 -8.40 -5.88 -23.20
CA LEU A 241 -9.09 -5.38 -24.38
C LEU A 241 -8.53 -6.13 -25.60
N ALA A 242 -9.40 -6.59 -26.48
CA ALA A 242 -8.99 -7.35 -27.65
C ALA A 242 -9.91 -7.13 -28.84
N THR A 243 -9.42 -7.46 -30.03
CA THR A 243 -10.23 -7.54 -31.25
C THR A 243 -10.45 -9.00 -31.62
N ARG A 244 -11.70 -9.40 -31.87
CA ARG A 244 -12.01 -10.74 -32.40
C ARG A 244 -11.58 -10.84 -33.87
N LYS A 245 -10.81 -11.86 -34.23
CA LYS A 245 -10.21 -11.98 -35.58
C LYS A 245 -11.25 -12.28 -36.67
N SER A 246 -12.38 -12.88 -36.34
CA SER A 246 -13.39 -13.31 -37.33
C SER A 246 -14.14 -12.15 -37.98
N ASP A 247 -14.39 -11.06 -37.24
CA ASP A 247 -15.24 -9.95 -37.67
C ASP A 247 -14.70 -8.56 -37.30
N GLY A 248 -13.64 -8.48 -36.50
CA GLY A 248 -13.05 -7.21 -36.09
C GLY A 248 -13.72 -6.55 -34.89
N GLU A 249 -14.66 -7.23 -34.22
CA GLU A 249 -15.38 -6.70 -33.06
C GLU A 249 -14.43 -6.47 -31.87
N GLU A 250 -14.59 -5.36 -31.16
CA GLU A 250 -13.86 -5.09 -29.92
C GLU A 250 -14.55 -5.78 -28.73
N VAL A 251 -13.77 -6.49 -27.93
CA VAL A 251 -14.26 -7.32 -26.83
C VAL A 251 -13.36 -7.18 -25.60
N VAL A 252 -13.92 -7.53 -24.44
CA VAL A 252 -13.14 -7.81 -23.23
C VAL A 252 -12.91 -9.32 -23.13
N LEU A 253 -11.66 -9.72 -22.95
CA LEU A 253 -11.27 -11.11 -22.68
C LEU A 253 -10.87 -11.24 -21.21
N LYS A 254 -11.62 -12.02 -20.45
CA LYS A 254 -11.22 -12.46 -19.12
C LYS A 254 -10.50 -13.80 -19.21
N GLU A 255 -9.34 -13.89 -18.59
CA GLU A 255 -8.53 -15.10 -18.47
C GLU A 255 -8.66 -15.68 -17.06
N ALA A 256 -8.81 -17.00 -16.97
CA ALA A 256 -8.77 -17.76 -15.75
C ALA A 256 -7.72 -18.89 -15.83
N ARG A 257 -6.88 -18.94 -14.80
CA ARG A 257 -5.78 -19.88 -14.67
C ARG A 257 -6.19 -21.02 -13.73
N PRO A 258 -6.07 -22.30 -14.13
CA PRO A 258 -6.40 -23.43 -13.28
C PRO A 258 -5.67 -23.40 -11.94
N HIS A 259 -6.39 -23.75 -10.87
CA HIS A 259 -5.89 -23.81 -9.49
C HIS A 259 -5.32 -22.50 -8.94
N ALA A 260 -5.44 -21.38 -9.64
CA ALA A 260 -4.91 -20.08 -9.24
C ALA A 260 -6.02 -19.12 -8.84
N GLY A 261 -5.64 -18.08 -8.10
CA GLY A 261 -6.55 -17.02 -7.70
C GLY A 261 -7.67 -17.54 -6.80
N LEU A 262 -7.35 -18.33 -5.78
CA LEU A 262 -8.35 -18.89 -4.87
C LEU A 262 -9.08 -17.78 -4.11
N ASP A 263 -10.38 -17.92 -3.95
CA ASP A 263 -11.16 -17.08 -3.04
C ASP A 263 -11.23 -17.68 -1.62
N ARG A 264 -11.95 -17.02 -0.71
CA ARG A 264 -12.12 -17.50 0.67
C ARG A 264 -12.92 -18.81 0.76
N THR A 265 -13.72 -19.15 -0.25
CA THR A 265 -14.40 -20.45 -0.37
C THR A 265 -13.52 -21.55 -0.96
N ARG A 266 -12.26 -21.24 -1.27
CA ARG A 266 -11.29 -22.12 -1.93
C ARG A 266 -11.66 -22.45 -3.38
N THR A 267 -12.51 -21.64 -4.00
CA THR A 267 -12.86 -21.76 -5.42
C THR A 267 -11.78 -21.08 -6.27
N ASP A 268 -11.35 -21.71 -7.36
CA ASP A 268 -10.32 -21.16 -8.25
C ASP A 268 -10.91 -20.21 -9.32
N ALA A 269 -10.02 -19.58 -10.10
CA ALA A 269 -10.44 -18.64 -11.14
C ALA A 269 -11.27 -19.29 -12.26
N VAL A 270 -11.06 -20.57 -12.56
CA VAL A 270 -11.76 -21.25 -13.67
C VAL A 270 -13.22 -21.49 -13.32
N GLU A 271 -13.47 -21.98 -12.12
CA GLU A 271 -14.83 -22.21 -11.64
C GLU A 271 -15.58 -20.87 -11.47
N ARG A 272 -14.93 -19.80 -11.00
CA ARG A 272 -15.55 -18.46 -10.98
C ARG A 272 -15.87 -17.94 -12.38
N LEU A 273 -14.97 -18.10 -13.35
CA LEU A 273 -15.22 -17.69 -14.73
C LEU A 273 -16.38 -18.47 -15.37
N ARG A 274 -16.52 -19.76 -15.04
CA ARG A 274 -17.66 -20.59 -15.47
C ARG A 274 -18.97 -20.06 -14.91
N ARG A 275 -19.03 -19.79 -13.60
CA ARG A 275 -20.22 -19.24 -12.94
C ARG A 275 -20.58 -17.86 -13.49
N GLU A 276 -19.59 -17.00 -13.69
CA GLU A 276 -19.79 -15.68 -14.29
C GLU A 276 -20.44 -15.77 -15.68
N HIS A 277 -19.95 -16.68 -16.52
CA HIS A 277 -20.54 -16.90 -17.84
C HIS A 277 -22.01 -17.32 -17.77
N GLU A 278 -22.34 -18.28 -16.89
CA GLU A 278 -23.72 -18.77 -16.69
C GLU A 278 -24.66 -17.68 -16.17
N VAL A 279 -24.17 -16.82 -15.26
CA VAL A 279 -24.93 -15.66 -14.79
C VAL A 279 -25.16 -14.66 -15.92
N LEU A 280 -24.12 -14.29 -16.68
CA LEU A 280 -24.25 -13.32 -17.76
C LEU A 280 -25.19 -13.79 -18.88
N GLU A 281 -25.21 -15.09 -19.20
CA GLU A 281 -26.20 -15.65 -20.13
C GLU A 281 -27.65 -15.44 -19.63
N ARG A 282 -27.89 -15.63 -18.33
CA ARG A 282 -29.19 -15.39 -17.70
C ARG A 282 -29.55 -13.91 -17.62
N LEU A 283 -28.58 -13.01 -17.61
CA LEU A 283 -28.78 -11.56 -17.55
C LEU A 283 -28.80 -10.89 -18.93
N ASN A 284 -28.59 -11.66 -20.00
CA ASN A 284 -28.59 -11.14 -21.36
C ASN A 284 -29.84 -10.29 -21.67
N GLY A 285 -29.61 -9.16 -22.34
CA GLY A 285 -30.63 -8.18 -22.73
C GLY A 285 -30.95 -7.10 -21.69
N ILE A 286 -30.32 -7.11 -20.51
CA ILE A 286 -30.43 -6.01 -19.53
C ILE A 286 -29.48 -4.87 -19.95
N PRO A 287 -29.97 -3.64 -20.18
CA PRO A 287 -29.10 -2.48 -20.44
C PRO A 287 -28.10 -2.26 -19.29
N GLY A 288 -26.83 -2.02 -19.63
CA GLY A 288 -25.77 -1.84 -18.65
C GLY A 288 -25.16 -3.15 -18.11
N VAL A 289 -25.55 -4.32 -18.64
CA VAL A 289 -24.91 -5.61 -18.34
C VAL A 289 -24.24 -6.15 -19.61
N PRO A 290 -22.96 -6.57 -19.57
CA PRO A 290 -22.25 -7.04 -20.75
C PRO A 290 -22.83 -8.36 -21.28
N ARG A 291 -22.94 -8.48 -22.60
CA ARG A 291 -23.26 -9.74 -23.25
C ARG A 291 -22.02 -10.63 -23.32
N THR A 292 -22.19 -11.95 -23.22
CA THR A 292 -21.12 -12.93 -23.47
C THR A 292 -21.12 -13.37 -24.92
N PHE A 293 -19.94 -13.53 -25.50
CA PHE A 293 -19.77 -14.06 -26.85
C PHE A 293 -19.46 -15.55 -26.85
N GLU A 294 -18.40 -15.96 -26.14
CA GLU A 294 -17.96 -17.35 -26.09
C GLU A 294 -17.02 -17.61 -24.91
N ARG A 295 -16.99 -18.87 -24.47
CA ARG A 295 -16.02 -19.39 -23.50
C ARG A 295 -15.19 -20.49 -24.14
N PHE A 296 -13.88 -20.38 -24.08
CA PHE A 296 -12.96 -21.30 -24.76
C PHE A 296 -11.69 -21.53 -23.93
N THR A 297 -10.87 -22.49 -24.33
CA THR A 297 -9.61 -22.83 -23.65
C THR A 297 -8.47 -22.78 -24.66
N VAL A 298 -7.38 -22.10 -24.31
CA VAL A 298 -6.14 -22.13 -25.10
C VAL A 298 -5.00 -22.52 -24.18
N TRP A 299 -4.24 -23.53 -24.62
CA TRP A 299 -3.27 -24.22 -23.77
C TRP A 299 -3.95 -24.79 -22.52
N GLU A 300 -3.71 -24.21 -21.34
CA GLU A 300 -4.35 -24.62 -20.08
C GLU A 300 -5.25 -23.52 -19.49
N HIS A 301 -5.31 -22.34 -20.11
CA HIS A 301 -6.06 -21.21 -19.57
C HIS A 301 -7.45 -21.12 -20.19
N HIS A 302 -8.42 -20.78 -19.35
CA HIS A 302 -9.80 -20.56 -19.76
C HIS A 302 -10.02 -19.08 -20.06
N TYR A 303 -10.79 -18.80 -21.10
CA TYR A 303 -11.10 -17.45 -21.53
C TYR A 303 -12.61 -17.27 -21.68
N LEU A 304 -13.11 -16.10 -21.29
CA LEU A 304 -14.47 -15.63 -21.54
C LEU A 304 -14.38 -14.33 -22.32
N ALA A 305 -14.92 -14.34 -23.55
CA ALA A 305 -15.07 -13.14 -24.37
C ALA A 305 -16.44 -12.52 -24.10
N MET A 306 -16.45 -11.22 -23.80
CA MET A 306 -17.64 -10.45 -23.47
C MET A 306 -17.60 -9.05 -24.09
N GLU A 307 -18.75 -8.41 -24.13
CA GLU A 307 -18.94 -7.04 -24.61
C GLU A 307 -18.04 -6.05 -23.85
N HIS A 308 -17.42 -5.13 -24.60
CA HIS A 308 -16.70 -4.01 -24.00
C HIS A 308 -17.70 -2.92 -23.61
N MET A 309 -17.83 -2.68 -22.30
CA MET A 309 -18.67 -1.62 -21.77
C MET A 309 -17.90 -0.29 -21.78
N PRO A 310 -18.40 0.78 -22.40
CA PRO A 310 -17.70 2.06 -22.46
C PRO A 310 -17.67 2.75 -21.09
N GLY A 311 -16.74 3.68 -20.93
CA GLY A 311 -16.66 4.56 -19.76
C GLY A 311 -15.48 4.31 -18.85
N THR A 312 -15.50 4.96 -17.69
CA THR A 312 -14.45 4.88 -16.66
C THR A 312 -15.04 4.42 -15.33
N PRO A 313 -14.26 3.79 -14.43
CA PRO A 313 -14.76 3.43 -13.11
C PRO A 313 -15.31 4.64 -12.36
N LEU A 314 -16.47 4.47 -11.72
CA LEU A 314 -17.20 5.53 -11.01
C LEU A 314 -16.35 6.18 -9.90
N GLY A 315 -15.44 5.42 -9.30
CA GLY A 315 -14.45 5.96 -8.35
C GLY A 315 -13.54 7.05 -8.95
N GLY A 316 -13.13 6.91 -10.21
CA GLY A 316 -12.35 7.92 -10.94
C GLY A 316 -13.18 9.15 -11.29
N TRP A 317 -14.43 8.93 -11.71
CA TRP A 317 -15.39 10.02 -11.93
C TRP A 317 -15.63 10.85 -10.67
N LEU A 318 -15.83 10.20 -9.51
CA LEU A 318 -16.03 10.91 -8.24
C LEU A 318 -14.83 11.81 -7.93
N ALA A 319 -13.60 11.28 -8.02
CA ALA A 319 -12.40 12.04 -7.73
C ALA A 319 -12.25 13.32 -8.57
N LEU A 320 -12.73 13.32 -9.81
CA LEU A 320 -12.66 14.47 -10.72
C LEU A 320 -13.83 15.46 -10.53
N ASN A 321 -14.99 14.99 -10.10
CA ASN A 321 -16.23 15.78 -10.07
C ASN A 321 -16.68 16.19 -8.66
N TYR A 322 -16.05 15.66 -7.61
CA TYR A 322 -16.52 15.87 -6.24
C TYR A 322 -16.27 17.32 -5.76
N PRO A 323 -17.30 18.03 -5.27
CA PRO A 323 -17.20 19.47 -5.02
C PRO A 323 -16.43 19.83 -3.75
N LEU A 324 -16.36 18.95 -2.74
CA LEU A 324 -15.70 19.28 -1.46
C LEU A 324 -14.17 19.17 -1.50
N THR A 325 -13.60 18.65 -2.59
CA THR A 325 -12.16 18.72 -2.85
C THR A 325 -11.75 20.02 -3.54
N ARG A 326 -12.70 20.79 -4.08
CA ARG A 326 -12.46 22.04 -4.80
C ARG A 326 -12.57 23.26 -3.89
N ARG A 327 -11.77 24.28 -4.18
CA ARG A 327 -11.89 25.58 -3.51
C ARG A 327 -13.06 26.40 -4.07
N ASN A 328 -13.60 27.32 -3.25
CA ASN A 328 -14.61 28.33 -3.63
C ASN A 328 -15.85 27.75 -4.32
N ARG A 329 -16.21 26.50 -4.01
CA ARG A 329 -17.46 25.91 -4.50
C ARG A 329 -18.61 26.88 -4.24
N THR A 330 -19.44 27.07 -5.24
CA THR A 330 -20.69 27.81 -5.08
C THR A 330 -21.79 26.87 -4.63
N ASP A 331 -22.88 27.42 -4.11
CA ASP A 331 -24.09 26.61 -3.83
C ASP A 331 -24.66 26.00 -5.12
N GLY A 332 -24.44 26.65 -6.28
CA GLY A 332 -24.80 26.12 -7.59
C GLY A 332 -24.00 24.87 -7.98
N ASP A 333 -22.70 24.84 -7.67
CA ASP A 333 -21.86 23.66 -7.93
C ASP A 333 -22.29 22.45 -7.09
N LEU A 334 -22.64 22.70 -5.82
CA LEU A 334 -23.20 21.66 -4.95
C LEU A 334 -24.54 21.13 -5.49
N ALA A 335 -25.45 22.03 -5.90
CA ALA A 335 -26.75 21.65 -6.42
C ALA A 335 -26.63 20.81 -7.70
N ALA A 336 -25.81 21.25 -8.65
CA ALA A 336 -25.55 20.54 -9.91
C ALA A 336 -24.91 19.16 -9.66
N TYR A 337 -23.94 19.07 -8.74
CA TYR A 337 -23.37 17.79 -8.34
C TYR A 337 -24.41 16.87 -7.70
N THR A 338 -25.24 17.41 -6.81
CA THR A 338 -26.26 16.64 -6.09
C THR A 338 -27.29 16.05 -7.04
N GLU A 339 -27.80 16.86 -7.98
CA GLU A 339 -28.74 16.41 -9.02
C GLU A 339 -28.12 15.27 -9.85
N ARG A 340 -26.89 15.45 -10.33
CA ARG A 340 -26.19 14.44 -11.12
C ARG A 340 -25.96 13.15 -10.32
N ALA A 341 -25.48 13.24 -9.09
CA ALA A 341 -25.23 12.09 -8.22
C ALA A 341 -26.52 11.30 -7.92
N LEU A 342 -27.64 11.99 -7.64
CA LEU A 342 -28.94 11.34 -7.44
C LEU A 342 -29.46 10.68 -8.74
N GLY A 343 -29.24 11.31 -9.90
CA GLY A 343 -29.54 10.73 -11.21
C GLY A 343 -28.79 9.42 -11.47
N LEU A 344 -27.48 9.41 -11.15
CA LEU A 344 -26.64 8.21 -11.25
C LEU A 344 -27.08 7.11 -10.28
N LEU A 345 -27.39 7.45 -9.02
CA LEU A 345 -27.97 6.50 -8.07
C LEU A 345 -29.25 5.87 -8.60
N GLY A 346 -30.17 6.67 -9.16
CA GLY A 346 -31.40 6.15 -9.76
C GLY A 346 -31.16 5.25 -10.98
N LYS A 347 -30.13 5.51 -11.79
CA LYS A 347 -29.72 4.61 -12.89
C LYS A 347 -29.20 3.28 -12.34
N LEU A 348 -28.34 3.32 -11.32
CA LEU A 348 -27.79 2.13 -10.67
C LEU A 348 -28.89 1.26 -10.04
N GLU A 349 -29.86 1.88 -9.37
CA GLU A 349 -31.04 1.20 -8.81
C GLU A 349 -31.83 0.43 -9.86
N ARG A 350 -32.04 1.02 -11.04
CA ARG A 350 -32.76 0.36 -12.13
C ARG A 350 -32.02 -0.84 -12.70
N ILE A 351 -30.69 -0.76 -12.83
CA ILE A 351 -29.88 -1.89 -13.31
C ILE A 351 -29.97 -3.04 -12.29
N LEU A 352 -29.79 -2.77 -11.00
CA LEU A 352 -29.88 -3.79 -9.96
C LEU A 352 -31.28 -4.41 -9.87
N ALA A 353 -32.34 -3.60 -9.95
CA ALA A 353 -33.70 -4.13 -9.97
C ALA A 353 -33.94 -5.07 -11.15
N ALA A 354 -33.37 -4.80 -12.33
CA ALA A 354 -33.46 -5.70 -13.48
C ALA A 354 -32.68 -7.01 -13.27
N VAL A 355 -31.51 -6.95 -12.63
CA VAL A 355 -30.71 -8.12 -12.25
C VAL A 355 -31.45 -8.98 -11.23
N HIS A 356 -31.98 -8.37 -10.16
CA HIS A 356 -32.81 -9.04 -9.15
C HIS A 356 -34.07 -9.66 -9.76
N GLY A 357 -34.69 -8.98 -10.74
CA GLY A 357 -35.83 -9.51 -11.50
C GLY A 357 -35.55 -10.80 -12.28
N ARG A 358 -34.28 -11.18 -12.49
CA ARG A 358 -33.85 -12.48 -13.05
C ARG A 358 -33.47 -13.52 -11.97
N GLY A 359 -33.74 -13.22 -10.70
CA GLY A 359 -33.41 -14.08 -9.56
C GLY A 359 -31.92 -14.12 -9.22
N ILE A 360 -31.15 -13.11 -9.65
CA ILE A 360 -29.70 -13.02 -9.42
C ILE A 360 -29.42 -11.88 -8.46
N VAL A 361 -28.46 -12.08 -7.56
CA VAL A 361 -27.81 -11.06 -6.73
C VAL A 361 -26.46 -10.75 -7.35
N PHE A 362 -26.11 -9.48 -7.50
CA PHE A 362 -24.81 -9.08 -8.05
C PHE A 362 -23.66 -9.37 -7.09
N GLY A 363 -23.85 -9.08 -5.80
CA GLY A 363 -23.02 -9.56 -4.70
C GLY A 363 -21.72 -8.77 -4.44
N ASP A 364 -21.21 -8.03 -5.42
CA ASP A 364 -19.97 -7.25 -5.30
C ASP A 364 -20.11 -5.80 -5.82
N LEU A 365 -21.19 -5.16 -5.42
CA LEU A 365 -21.50 -3.80 -5.85
C LEU A 365 -20.58 -2.78 -5.16
N HIS A 366 -19.66 -2.16 -5.92
CA HIS A 366 -18.79 -1.10 -5.44
C HIS A 366 -18.26 -0.20 -6.58
N PRO A 367 -17.64 0.97 -6.30
CA PRO A 367 -17.32 1.98 -7.33
C PRO A 367 -16.33 1.59 -8.42
N GLN A 368 -15.63 0.45 -8.32
CA GLN A 368 -14.75 -0.04 -9.40
C GLN A 368 -15.49 -1.00 -10.35
N ASN A 369 -16.59 -1.60 -9.90
CA ASN A 369 -17.44 -2.49 -10.69
C ASN A 369 -18.61 -1.75 -11.38
N VAL A 370 -18.65 -0.42 -11.26
CA VAL A 370 -19.60 0.45 -11.95
C VAL A 370 -18.82 1.36 -12.88
N LEU A 371 -19.05 1.26 -14.18
CA LEU A 371 -18.51 2.17 -15.19
C LEU A 371 -19.52 3.28 -15.48
N ILE A 372 -19.01 4.48 -15.72
CA ILE A 372 -19.76 5.66 -16.16
C ILE A 372 -19.16 6.21 -17.45
N ASP A 373 -20.01 6.44 -18.44
CA ASP A 373 -19.70 7.31 -19.56
C ASP A 373 -19.92 8.77 -19.11
N PRO A 374 -18.87 9.59 -19.00
CA PRO A 374 -18.98 10.95 -18.47
C PRO A 374 -19.75 11.91 -19.40
N GLU A 375 -19.95 11.56 -20.68
CA GLU A 375 -20.68 12.40 -21.65
C GLU A 375 -22.18 12.12 -21.60
N THR A 376 -22.56 10.86 -21.43
CA THR A 376 -23.98 10.42 -21.47
C THR A 376 -24.56 10.11 -20.08
N ASP A 377 -23.70 10.05 -19.06
CA ASP A 377 -24.02 9.57 -17.71
C ASP A 377 -24.61 8.15 -17.69
N GLU A 378 -24.43 7.36 -18.75
CA GLU A 378 -24.87 5.96 -18.77
C GLU A 378 -23.97 5.10 -17.87
N LEU A 379 -24.61 4.17 -17.16
CA LEU A 379 -23.95 3.29 -16.20
C LEU A 379 -23.94 1.85 -16.70
N SER A 380 -22.85 1.15 -16.41
CA SER A 380 -22.71 -0.27 -16.67
C SER A 380 -22.10 -0.99 -15.48
N LEU A 381 -22.58 -2.19 -15.18
CA LEU A 381 -21.97 -3.10 -14.21
C LEU A 381 -20.96 -4.01 -14.91
N ILE A 382 -19.85 -4.25 -14.25
CA ILE A 382 -18.81 -5.19 -14.71
C ILE A 382 -18.42 -6.12 -13.56
N ASP A 383 -17.77 -7.23 -13.89
CA ASP A 383 -17.29 -8.25 -12.94
C ASP A 383 -18.42 -8.96 -12.15
N PHE A 384 -19.05 -9.94 -12.80
CA PHE A 384 -20.14 -10.74 -12.23
C PHE A 384 -19.63 -12.03 -11.57
N GLU A 385 -18.34 -12.12 -11.23
CA GLU A 385 -17.73 -13.35 -10.69
C GLU A 385 -18.30 -13.77 -9.32
N LEU A 386 -18.86 -12.82 -8.56
CA LEU A 386 -19.47 -13.02 -7.25
C LEU A 386 -21.00 -13.05 -7.29
N ALA A 387 -21.59 -12.94 -8.48
CA ALA A 387 -23.03 -13.00 -8.64
C ALA A 387 -23.56 -14.42 -8.39
N ALA A 388 -24.71 -14.53 -7.75
CA ALA A 388 -25.29 -15.79 -7.30
C ALA A 388 -26.82 -15.78 -7.37
N ASP A 389 -27.44 -16.95 -7.25
CA ASP A 389 -28.89 -17.08 -7.14
C ASP A 389 -29.41 -16.46 -5.84
N ALA A 390 -30.47 -15.65 -5.94
CA ALA A 390 -31.06 -14.97 -4.79
C ALA A 390 -31.60 -15.93 -3.73
N ASP A 391 -32.10 -17.10 -4.16
CA ASP A 391 -32.66 -18.14 -3.28
C ASP A 391 -31.60 -19.14 -2.76
N GLY A 392 -30.36 -19.07 -3.28
CA GLY A 392 -29.33 -20.08 -3.00
C GLY A 392 -28.75 -20.01 -1.58
N GLY A 393 -28.99 -18.91 -0.86
CA GLY A 393 -28.40 -18.66 0.47
C GLY A 393 -26.89 -18.45 0.46
N ASP A 394 -26.24 -18.60 -0.70
CA ASP A 394 -24.83 -18.36 -0.90
C ASP A 394 -24.51 -16.87 -0.73
N ARG A 395 -23.49 -16.60 0.09
CA ARG A 395 -22.97 -15.25 0.27
C ARG A 395 -21.63 -15.14 -0.44
N PRO A 396 -21.39 -14.05 -1.16
CA PRO A 396 -20.05 -13.71 -1.62
C PRO A 396 -19.08 -13.74 -0.44
N ALA A 397 -18.04 -14.58 -0.53
CA ALA A 397 -17.03 -14.64 0.52
C ALA A 397 -16.06 -13.45 0.44
N LEU A 398 -16.13 -12.68 -0.64
CA LEU A 398 -15.38 -11.45 -0.91
C LEU A 398 -16.37 -10.29 -1.05
N GLY A 399 -15.90 -9.08 -0.80
CA GLY A 399 -16.66 -7.86 -1.01
C GLY A 399 -15.78 -6.66 -0.70
N ALA A 400 -15.91 -5.60 -1.49
CA ALA A 400 -15.10 -4.40 -1.32
C ALA A 400 -15.30 -3.77 0.08
N PRO A 401 -14.23 -3.36 0.77
CA PRO A 401 -14.33 -2.69 2.06
C PRO A 401 -15.28 -1.48 2.03
N GLY A 402 -16.13 -1.37 3.04
CA GLY A 402 -17.17 -0.32 3.11
C GLY A 402 -18.43 -0.56 2.26
N PHE A 403 -18.46 -1.59 1.40
CA PHE A 403 -19.64 -1.98 0.60
C PHE A 403 -20.15 -3.39 0.91
N ARG A 404 -19.30 -4.23 1.52
CA ARG A 404 -19.64 -5.59 1.93
C ARG A 404 -20.74 -5.61 3.01
N ALA A 405 -21.83 -6.30 2.69
CA ALA A 405 -22.95 -6.48 3.62
C ALA A 405 -22.57 -7.34 4.84
N PRO A 406 -23.04 -7.01 6.06
CA PRO A 406 -22.82 -7.82 7.26
C PRO A 406 -23.51 -9.20 7.19
N ALA A 407 -23.13 -10.09 8.10
CA ALA A 407 -23.58 -11.50 8.16
C ALA A 407 -25.11 -11.69 8.28
N ASP A 408 -25.84 -10.64 8.60
CA ASP A 408 -27.29 -10.61 8.81
C ASP A 408 -28.13 -10.31 7.55
N ARG A 409 -27.49 -10.05 6.40
CA ARG A 409 -28.13 -9.79 5.10
C ARG A 409 -27.91 -10.94 4.11
N SER A 410 -28.93 -11.32 3.35
CA SER A 410 -28.84 -12.41 2.38
C SER A 410 -29.70 -12.13 1.15
N GLY A 411 -29.46 -12.85 0.05
CA GLY A 411 -30.21 -12.62 -1.19
C GLY A 411 -30.03 -11.17 -1.68
N THR A 412 -31.09 -10.55 -2.16
CA THR A 412 -31.07 -9.18 -2.72
C THR A 412 -30.66 -8.13 -1.68
N GLU A 413 -30.85 -8.40 -0.38
CA GLU A 413 -30.46 -7.49 0.70
C GLU A 413 -28.95 -7.17 0.71
N VAL A 414 -28.13 -8.03 0.11
CA VAL A 414 -26.69 -7.81 -0.04
C VAL A 414 -26.42 -6.60 -0.96
N ASP A 415 -27.10 -6.55 -2.10
CA ASP A 415 -26.96 -5.42 -3.05
C ASP A 415 -27.68 -4.17 -2.53
N GLU A 416 -28.80 -4.32 -1.82
CA GLU A 416 -29.51 -3.20 -1.18
C GLU A 416 -28.64 -2.51 -0.11
N TYR A 417 -27.86 -3.29 0.66
CA TYR A 417 -26.88 -2.73 1.58
C TYR A 417 -25.79 -1.94 0.83
N ALA A 418 -25.22 -2.51 -0.23
CA ALA A 418 -24.20 -1.84 -1.03
C ALA A 418 -24.74 -0.58 -1.73
N LEU A 419 -26.02 -0.58 -2.14
CA LEU A 419 -26.70 0.60 -2.65
C LEU A 419 -26.88 1.67 -1.57
N ALA A 420 -27.21 1.29 -0.34
CA ALA A 420 -27.24 2.22 0.80
C ALA A 420 -25.83 2.78 1.09
N ALA A 421 -24.78 1.98 0.91
CA ALA A 421 -23.41 2.46 0.99
C ALA A 421 -23.09 3.48 -0.13
N PHE A 422 -23.59 3.26 -1.35
CA PHE A 422 -23.50 4.23 -2.45
C PHE A 422 -24.19 5.56 -2.14
N ARG A 423 -25.37 5.52 -1.50
CA ARG A 423 -26.08 6.73 -1.05
C ARG A 423 -25.25 7.58 -0.11
N LEU A 424 -24.41 6.97 0.73
CA LEU A 424 -23.43 7.71 1.52
C LEU A 424 -22.19 8.11 0.71
N TRP A 425 -21.63 7.16 -0.05
CA TRP A 425 -20.34 7.30 -0.72
C TRP A 425 -20.29 8.42 -1.76
N PHE A 426 -21.36 8.65 -2.52
CA PHE A 426 -21.43 9.77 -3.47
C PHE A 426 -21.23 11.13 -2.78
N PHE A 427 -21.61 11.26 -1.51
CA PHE A 427 -21.61 12.54 -0.81
C PHE A 427 -20.56 12.64 0.28
N LEU A 428 -20.11 11.51 0.83
CA LEU A 428 -19.02 11.40 1.78
C LEU A 428 -18.36 10.02 1.65
N PRO A 429 -17.33 9.87 0.81
CA PRO A 429 -16.70 8.58 0.50
C PRO A 429 -15.77 8.09 1.63
N LEU A 430 -16.34 7.91 2.83
CA LEU A 430 -15.70 7.39 4.05
C LEU A 430 -16.39 6.12 4.56
N THR A 431 -17.13 5.40 3.70
CA THR A 431 -17.87 4.18 4.05
C THR A 431 -16.97 3.11 4.67
N THR A 432 -15.71 2.99 4.22
CA THR A 432 -14.71 2.07 4.79
C THR A 432 -14.50 2.27 6.29
N LEU A 433 -14.57 3.52 6.78
CA LEU A 433 -14.35 3.79 8.20
C LEU A 433 -15.45 3.23 9.09
N LEU A 434 -16.65 2.99 8.54
CA LEU A 434 -17.76 2.40 9.28
C LEU A 434 -17.47 0.96 9.72
N GLU A 435 -16.51 0.26 9.09
CA GLU A 435 -16.03 -1.04 9.58
C GLU A 435 -15.27 -0.90 10.91
N LEU A 436 -14.54 0.21 11.12
CA LEU A 436 -13.78 0.49 12.36
C LEU A 436 -14.63 1.21 13.41
N SER A 437 -15.54 2.09 12.98
CA SER A 437 -16.40 2.88 13.87
C SER A 437 -17.81 3.03 13.32
N PRO A 438 -18.68 2.00 13.49
CA PRO A 438 -20.08 2.04 13.05
C PRO A 438 -20.87 3.22 13.66
N ALA A 439 -20.48 3.69 14.85
CA ALA A 439 -21.14 4.79 15.55
C ALA A 439 -21.15 6.11 14.75
N LYS A 440 -20.22 6.29 13.80
CA LYS A 440 -20.16 7.50 12.96
C LYS A 440 -21.24 7.58 11.89
N LEU A 441 -21.92 6.46 11.60
CA LEU A 441 -22.90 6.36 10.52
C LEU A 441 -23.94 7.49 10.56
N ARG A 442 -24.51 7.76 11.74
CA ARG A 442 -25.52 8.83 11.89
C ARG A 442 -24.93 10.21 11.62
N GLY A 443 -23.79 10.55 12.23
CA GLY A 443 -23.13 11.84 12.01
C GLY A 443 -22.76 12.08 10.54
N TYR A 444 -22.36 11.03 9.82
CA TYR A 444 -22.09 11.06 8.39
C TYR A 444 -23.35 11.28 7.55
N ALA A 445 -24.42 10.52 7.81
CA ALA A 445 -25.69 10.67 7.11
C ALA A 445 -26.29 12.08 7.33
N ASP A 446 -26.24 12.58 8.56
CA ASP A 446 -26.71 13.92 8.89
C ASP A 446 -25.85 15.01 8.24
N PHE A 447 -24.53 14.78 8.10
CA PHE A 447 -23.67 15.69 7.34
C PHE A 447 -24.12 15.78 5.88
N VAL A 448 -24.36 14.63 5.24
CA VAL A 448 -24.85 14.60 3.84
C VAL A 448 -26.14 15.40 3.71
N GLN A 449 -27.13 15.16 4.57
CA GLN A 449 -28.43 15.85 4.52
C GLN A 449 -28.35 17.36 4.79
N ARG A 450 -27.39 17.82 5.61
CA ARG A 450 -27.21 19.26 5.86
C ARG A 450 -26.41 19.96 4.76
N THR A 451 -25.53 19.25 4.08
CA THR A 451 -24.56 19.86 3.16
C THR A 451 -25.02 19.81 1.71
N PHE A 452 -25.73 18.77 1.31
CA PHE A 452 -26.19 18.58 -0.07
C PHE A 452 -27.72 18.73 -0.12
N ASP A 453 -28.23 19.23 -1.25
CA ASP A 453 -29.67 19.42 -1.49
C ASP A 453 -30.34 18.07 -1.83
N VAL A 454 -30.25 17.11 -0.90
CA VAL A 454 -30.83 15.77 -1.02
C VAL A 454 -32.26 15.76 -0.49
N PRO A 455 -33.11 14.81 -0.95
CA PRO A 455 -34.50 14.71 -0.48
C PRO A 455 -34.64 14.60 1.04
N GLU A 456 -35.77 15.07 1.59
CA GLU A 456 -36.08 14.91 3.01
C GLU A 456 -36.09 13.41 3.39
N GLY A 457 -35.48 13.08 4.54
CA GLY A 457 -35.35 11.71 5.03
C GLY A 457 -34.19 10.91 4.41
N TYR A 458 -33.34 11.53 3.58
CA TYR A 458 -32.19 10.84 2.97
C TYR A 458 -31.22 10.25 3.99
N ALA A 459 -30.94 10.97 5.08
CA ALA A 459 -30.08 10.46 6.15
C ALA A 459 -30.66 9.20 6.81
N ASP A 460 -31.98 9.17 7.03
CA ASP A 460 -32.65 8.02 7.63
C ASP A 460 -32.65 6.81 6.71
N ALA A 461 -32.78 7.02 5.39
CA ALA A 461 -32.66 5.94 4.42
C ALA A 461 -31.24 5.33 4.41
N ILE A 462 -30.19 6.16 4.47
CA ILE A 462 -28.80 5.67 4.59
C ILE A 462 -28.65 4.80 5.84
N VAL A 463 -29.09 5.32 6.99
CA VAL A 463 -28.90 4.60 8.26
C VAL A 463 -29.76 3.34 8.34
N ALA A 464 -31.00 3.36 7.84
CA ALA A 464 -31.84 2.17 7.80
C ALA A 464 -31.20 1.04 6.96
N GLY A 465 -30.52 1.39 5.87
CA GLY A 465 -29.81 0.43 5.03
C GLY A 465 -28.52 -0.11 5.65
N LEU A 466 -27.74 0.75 6.31
CA LEU A 466 -26.39 0.43 6.79
C LEU A 466 -26.29 0.04 8.27
N ALA A 467 -27.29 0.35 9.09
CA ALA A 467 -27.23 0.02 10.51
C ALA A 467 -27.22 -1.51 10.73
N PRO A 468 -26.42 -1.99 11.70
CA PRO A 468 -26.48 -3.39 12.12
C PRO A 468 -27.91 -3.75 12.60
N ARG A 469 -28.46 -4.90 12.19
CA ARG A 469 -29.76 -5.36 12.72
C ARG A 469 -29.65 -5.99 14.12
N THR A 470 -28.43 -6.37 14.51
CA THR A 470 -28.13 -6.94 15.82
C THR A 470 -27.39 -5.90 16.66
N GLU A 471 -27.84 -5.69 17.90
CA GLU A 471 -27.14 -4.81 18.83
C GLU A 471 -25.77 -5.39 19.17
N PRO A 472 -24.70 -4.59 19.17
CA PRO A 472 -23.41 -5.05 19.64
C PRO A 472 -23.52 -5.46 21.12
N ALA A 473 -22.79 -6.51 21.51
CA ALA A 473 -22.83 -7.09 22.85
C ALA A 473 -22.41 -6.11 23.98
N SER A 474 -21.86 -4.95 23.63
CA SER A 474 -21.55 -3.86 24.55
C SER A 474 -21.84 -2.52 23.85
N PRO A 475 -22.41 -1.51 24.54
CA PRO A 475 -22.59 -0.19 23.97
C PRO A 475 -21.21 0.41 23.66
N ALA A 476 -20.88 0.53 22.37
CA ALA A 476 -19.68 1.22 21.94
C ALA A 476 -19.74 2.68 22.38
N ILE A 477 -18.61 3.26 22.77
CA ILE A 477 -18.50 4.71 22.97
C ILE A 477 -18.87 5.36 21.62
N THR A 478 -19.98 6.09 21.59
CA THR A 478 -20.53 6.66 20.35
C THR A 478 -19.98 8.05 20.04
N THR A 479 -19.43 8.74 21.03
CA THR A 479 -18.97 10.13 20.92
C THR A 479 -17.57 10.29 21.48
N THR A 480 -16.72 11.00 20.75
CA THR A 480 -15.35 11.37 21.13
C THR A 480 -15.29 12.84 21.53
N GLU A 481 -14.19 13.26 22.17
CA GLU A 481 -13.96 14.68 22.48
C GLU A 481 -13.97 15.56 21.21
N LEU A 482 -13.54 15.01 20.07
CA LEU A 482 -13.56 15.68 18.77
C LEU A 482 -14.97 15.89 18.19
N ASP A 483 -15.99 15.19 18.70
CA ASP A 483 -17.38 15.38 18.26
C ASP A 483 -18.07 16.55 19.00
N THR A 484 -17.40 17.14 19.99
CA THR A 484 -17.89 18.32 20.70
C THR A 484 -17.68 19.59 19.86
N ALA A 485 -18.51 20.60 20.07
CA ALA A 485 -18.38 21.89 19.35
C ALA A 485 -17.06 22.62 19.67
N ARG A 486 -16.45 22.33 20.83
CA ARG A 486 -15.18 22.93 21.29
C ARG A 486 -14.34 21.85 21.99
N PRO A 487 -13.58 21.06 21.23
CA PRO A 487 -12.76 20.00 21.79
C PRO A 487 -11.70 20.55 22.75
N ASP A 488 -11.51 19.91 23.90
CA ASP A 488 -10.31 20.10 24.71
C ASP A 488 -9.12 19.42 24.01
N TRP A 489 -8.34 20.22 23.29
CA TRP A 489 -7.18 19.71 22.54
C TRP A 489 -6.08 19.13 23.42
N ALA A 490 -5.98 19.52 24.70
CA ALA A 490 -5.04 18.88 25.62
C ALA A 490 -5.51 17.46 25.95
N LEU A 491 -6.82 17.27 26.16
CA LEU A 491 -7.42 15.95 26.34
C LEU A 491 -7.31 15.10 25.08
N VAL A 492 -7.61 15.64 23.90
CA VAL A 492 -7.47 14.93 22.61
C VAL A 492 -6.06 14.37 22.46
N ARG A 493 -5.02 15.21 22.64
CA ARG A 493 -3.63 14.76 22.54
C ARG A 493 -3.30 13.68 23.57
N LYS A 494 -3.76 13.83 24.82
CA LYS A 494 -3.60 12.80 25.85
C LYS A 494 -4.27 11.47 25.46
N GLN A 495 -5.45 11.51 24.84
CA GLN A 495 -6.14 10.31 24.35
C GLN A 495 -5.40 9.66 23.19
N VAL A 496 -4.82 10.44 22.27
CA VAL A 496 -3.96 9.91 21.19
C VAL A 496 -2.72 9.22 21.77
N THR A 497 -2.03 9.87 22.71
CA THR A 497 -0.92 9.27 23.45
C THR A 497 -1.33 7.97 24.14
N ALA A 498 -2.49 7.95 24.82
CA ALA A 498 -2.98 6.76 25.50
C ALA A 498 -3.22 5.59 24.53
N ALA A 499 -3.80 5.85 23.35
CA ALA A 499 -4.01 4.83 22.33
C ALA A 499 -2.69 4.26 21.79
N ILE A 500 -1.70 5.13 21.50
CA ILE A 500 -0.36 4.72 21.06
C ILE A 500 0.27 3.79 22.11
N LEU A 501 0.33 4.22 23.37
CA LEU A 501 0.95 3.44 24.45
C LEU A 501 0.22 2.12 24.71
N ALA A 502 -1.12 2.13 24.67
CA ALA A 502 -1.91 0.93 24.90
C ALA A 502 -1.83 -0.09 23.75
N SER A 503 -1.33 0.30 22.57
CA SER A 503 -1.12 -0.58 21.42
C SER A 503 0.27 -1.25 21.38
N ALA A 504 1.18 -0.84 22.26
CA ALA A 504 2.55 -1.34 22.28
C ALA A 504 2.62 -2.85 22.54
N THR A 505 3.55 -3.52 21.85
CA THR A 505 3.80 -4.97 21.92
C THR A 505 5.27 -5.27 22.23
N PRO A 506 5.79 -4.89 23.42
CA PRO A 506 7.21 -5.04 23.76
C PRO A 506 7.74 -6.48 23.74
N GLN A 507 6.84 -7.47 23.79
CA GLN A 507 7.15 -8.90 23.66
C GLN A 507 7.50 -9.33 22.23
N ARG A 508 7.11 -8.56 21.21
CA ARG A 508 7.40 -8.86 19.80
C ARG A 508 8.79 -8.40 19.43
N THR A 509 9.43 -9.10 18.50
CA THR A 509 10.77 -8.77 18.00
C THR A 509 10.77 -8.08 16.64
N ASP A 510 9.68 -8.19 15.89
CA ASP A 510 9.55 -7.64 14.54
C ASP A 510 9.03 -6.20 14.53
N ARG A 511 8.12 -5.85 15.46
CA ARG A 511 7.59 -4.49 15.66
C ARG A 511 7.24 -4.19 17.12
N LEU A 512 7.34 -2.92 17.53
CA LEU A 512 6.90 -2.48 18.85
C LEU A 512 5.48 -1.92 18.82
N PHE A 513 5.21 -0.99 17.90
CA PHE A 513 3.89 -0.37 17.71
C PHE A 513 3.31 -0.85 16.38
N PRO A 514 1.99 -1.06 16.29
CA PRO A 514 1.35 -1.34 15.00
C PRO A 514 1.33 -0.09 14.12
N GLY A 515 1.93 -0.17 12.93
CA GLY A 515 1.84 0.85 11.90
C GLY A 515 1.33 0.32 10.56
N ASP A 516 1.76 1.00 9.49
CA ASP A 516 1.54 0.62 8.11
C ASP A 516 2.21 -0.73 7.75
N ILE A 517 1.80 -1.33 6.62
CA ILE A 517 2.35 -2.60 6.12
C ILE A 517 3.85 -2.49 5.78
N GLU A 518 4.35 -1.30 5.49
CA GLU A 518 5.77 -1.08 5.17
C GLU A 518 6.72 -1.45 6.32
N GLN A 519 6.25 -1.47 7.58
CA GLN A 519 7.05 -1.89 8.73
C GLN A 519 7.54 -3.35 8.62
N PHE A 520 6.80 -4.23 7.92
CA PHE A 520 7.18 -5.63 7.73
C PHE A 520 8.23 -5.81 6.63
N ARG A 521 8.38 -4.80 5.75
CA ARG A 521 9.42 -4.78 4.71
C ARG A 521 10.69 -4.08 5.18
N LEU A 522 10.55 -3.00 5.95
CA LEU A 522 11.66 -2.14 6.40
C LEU A 522 12.22 -2.54 7.77
N GLY A 523 11.43 -3.25 8.57
CA GLY A 523 11.68 -3.52 9.98
C GLY A 523 10.96 -2.52 10.90
N GLY A 524 10.47 -2.98 12.05
CA GLY A 524 9.65 -2.17 12.97
C GLY A 524 10.41 -1.12 13.79
N ALA A 525 11.67 -0.82 13.45
CA ALA A 525 12.51 0.14 14.18
C ALA A 525 12.60 1.53 13.52
N CYS A 526 12.30 1.66 12.22
CA CYS A 526 12.54 2.88 11.44
C CYS A 526 11.74 4.11 11.92
N PHE A 527 12.04 5.28 11.36
CA PHE A 527 11.40 6.53 11.78
C PHE A 527 9.98 6.69 11.21
N GLY A 528 9.76 6.41 9.93
CA GLY A 528 8.44 6.63 9.30
C GLY A 528 7.35 5.70 9.84
N ASN A 529 7.62 4.40 9.82
CA ASN A 529 6.63 3.34 10.11
C ASN A 529 6.95 2.51 11.36
N GLY A 530 7.96 2.90 12.14
CA GLY A 530 8.50 2.09 13.24
C GLY A 530 8.67 2.84 14.56
N ALA A 531 9.28 2.14 15.51
CA ALA A 531 9.40 2.58 16.90
C ALA A 531 10.15 3.91 17.07
N ALA A 532 11.18 4.19 16.27
CA ALA A 532 11.97 5.41 16.43
C ALA A 532 11.11 6.67 16.26
N GLY A 533 10.26 6.72 15.24
CA GLY A 533 9.39 7.89 15.00
C GLY A 533 8.28 8.02 16.02
N VAL A 534 7.69 6.90 16.46
CA VAL A 534 6.66 6.92 17.52
C VAL A 534 7.24 7.45 18.83
N LEU A 535 8.43 6.99 19.22
CA LEU A 535 9.10 7.47 20.43
C LEU A 535 9.49 8.94 20.31
N HIS A 536 9.96 9.37 19.15
CA HIS A 536 10.22 10.78 18.88
C HIS A 536 8.95 11.64 19.03
N ALA A 537 7.83 11.20 18.46
CA ALA A 537 6.55 11.90 18.55
C ALA A 537 6.08 12.04 20.01
N LEU A 538 6.21 10.97 20.81
CA LEU A 538 5.85 10.99 22.23
C LEU A 538 6.71 12.00 23.02
N ASP A 539 8.02 12.05 22.79
CA ASP A 539 8.92 12.98 23.48
C ASP A 539 8.63 14.44 23.07
N VAL A 540 8.63 14.75 21.77
CA VAL A 540 8.47 16.11 21.25
C VAL A 540 7.09 16.71 21.57
N SER A 541 6.05 15.89 21.61
CA SER A 541 4.69 16.32 21.98
C SER A 541 4.48 16.47 23.50
N GLY A 542 5.47 16.11 24.32
CA GLY A 542 5.42 16.25 25.77
C GLY A 542 4.82 15.07 26.54
N ALA A 543 4.58 13.93 25.90
CA ALA A 543 4.17 12.70 26.58
C ALA A 543 5.32 12.05 27.38
N GLY A 544 6.56 12.40 27.06
CA GLY A 544 7.76 11.97 27.76
C GLY A 544 8.42 10.74 27.16
N ARG A 545 9.40 10.20 27.90
CA ARG A 545 10.28 9.11 27.47
C ARG A 545 9.96 7.80 28.20
N PHE A 546 10.13 6.69 27.48
CA PHE A 546 9.74 5.36 27.93
C PHE A 546 10.95 4.41 27.87
N PRO A 547 11.72 4.27 28.98
CA PRO A 547 13.00 3.54 28.97
C PRO A 547 12.91 2.08 28.51
N GLU A 548 11.78 1.42 28.74
CA GLU A 548 11.54 0.05 28.27
C GLU A 548 11.45 -0.03 26.73
N TYR A 549 10.81 0.95 26.09
CA TYR A 549 10.66 1.01 24.64
C TYR A 549 11.93 1.50 23.95
N GLU A 550 12.70 2.36 24.62
CA GLU A 550 14.05 2.71 24.18
C GLU A 550 14.98 1.49 24.18
N ARG A 551 14.88 0.65 25.22
CA ARG A 551 15.63 -0.62 25.27
C ARG A 551 15.22 -1.56 24.15
N TRP A 552 13.92 -1.67 23.88
CA TRP A 552 13.42 -2.44 22.75
C TRP A 552 14.03 -1.96 21.42
N LEU A 553 14.08 -0.64 21.19
CA LEU A 553 14.67 -0.07 19.98
C LEU A 553 16.16 -0.42 19.86
N LEU A 554 16.91 -0.29 20.95
CA LEU A 554 18.34 -0.67 20.99
C LEU A 554 18.55 -2.15 20.68
N ASP A 555 17.74 -3.04 21.28
CA ASP A 555 17.87 -4.47 21.09
C ASP A 555 17.42 -4.91 19.68
N SER A 556 16.42 -4.24 19.11
CA SER A 556 15.99 -4.45 17.73
C SER A 556 17.11 -4.14 16.74
N VAL A 557 17.75 -2.97 16.87
CA VAL A 557 18.85 -2.55 15.97
C VAL A 557 20.08 -3.45 16.12
N ARG A 558 20.35 -3.96 17.32
CA ARG A 558 21.45 -4.92 17.55
C ARG A 558 21.17 -6.28 16.92
N ARG A 559 19.92 -6.76 17.02
CA ARG A 559 19.51 -8.05 16.47
C ARG A 559 19.49 -8.03 14.95
N GLU A 560 18.90 -6.98 14.38
CA GLU A 560 18.71 -6.85 12.94
C GLU A 560 18.93 -5.38 12.52
N PRO A 561 20.16 -5.04 12.10
CA PRO A 561 20.47 -3.70 11.61
C PRO A 561 19.61 -3.34 10.39
N PRO A 562 19.12 -2.09 10.27
CA PRO A 562 18.29 -1.66 9.15
C PRO A 562 19.00 -1.87 7.80
N PRO A 563 18.30 -2.37 6.78
CA PRO A 563 18.89 -2.62 5.47
C PRO A 563 19.02 -1.36 4.61
N ARG A 564 18.70 -0.17 5.13
CA ARG A 564 18.72 1.08 4.37
C ARG A 564 19.34 2.21 5.18
N PRO A 565 20.02 3.17 4.54
CA PRO A 565 20.64 4.28 5.25
C PRO A 565 19.69 5.45 5.50
N GLY A 566 18.50 5.50 4.90
CA GLY A 566 17.63 6.67 4.90
C GLY A 566 17.17 7.20 6.26
N PHE A 567 16.55 8.38 6.23
CA PHE A 567 16.01 9.00 7.44
C PHE A 567 14.70 8.33 7.86
N PHE A 568 13.70 8.29 6.99
CA PHE A 568 12.41 7.69 7.32
C PHE A 568 12.47 6.16 7.36
N ASP A 569 13.24 5.55 6.46
CA ASP A 569 13.19 4.11 6.20
C ASP A 569 14.43 3.33 6.71
N GLY A 570 15.35 3.99 7.42
CA GLY A 570 16.69 3.45 7.64
C GLY A 570 17.45 3.91 8.87
N THR A 571 18.77 3.71 8.82
CA THR A 571 19.69 3.89 9.94
C THR A 571 19.78 5.33 10.44
N HIS A 572 19.69 6.33 9.56
CA HIS A 572 19.93 7.73 9.95
C HIS A 572 18.80 8.29 10.81
N GLY A 573 17.53 7.94 10.55
CA GLY A 573 16.44 8.37 11.43
C GLY A 573 16.46 7.70 12.79
N ILE A 574 16.85 6.42 12.85
CA ILE A 574 17.03 5.73 14.13
C ILE A 574 18.19 6.36 14.91
N ALA A 575 19.32 6.63 14.25
CA ALA A 575 20.47 7.27 14.88
C ALA A 575 20.13 8.67 15.41
N TYR A 576 19.34 9.45 14.66
CA TYR A 576 18.84 10.76 15.08
C TYR A 576 18.07 10.68 16.41
N VAL A 577 17.14 9.73 16.53
CA VAL A 577 16.35 9.54 17.75
C VAL A 577 17.22 9.08 18.91
N LEU A 578 18.08 8.08 18.68
CA LEU A 578 19.01 7.59 19.70
C LEU A 578 19.95 8.68 20.21
N GLU A 579 20.43 9.56 19.33
CA GLU A 579 21.27 10.69 19.69
C GLU A 579 20.55 11.67 20.60
N ASN A 580 19.32 12.04 20.26
CA ASN A 580 18.51 12.95 21.07
C ASN A 580 18.10 12.32 22.41
N PHE A 581 18.04 11.00 22.48
CA PHE A 581 17.75 10.26 23.71
C PHE A 581 19.00 10.00 24.56
N GLY A 582 20.20 10.38 24.10
CA GLY A 582 21.45 10.22 24.85
C GLY A 582 22.13 8.86 24.66
N HIS A 583 21.67 8.03 23.73
CA HIS A 583 22.29 6.74 23.38
C HIS A 583 23.42 6.91 22.35
N HIS A 584 24.36 7.82 22.64
CA HIS A 584 25.38 8.30 21.71
C HIS A 584 26.22 7.20 21.06
N ASP A 585 26.67 6.21 21.85
CA ASP A 585 27.48 5.10 21.35
C ASP A 585 26.71 4.20 20.37
N ALA A 586 25.42 3.99 20.64
CA ALA A 586 24.57 3.19 19.76
C ALA A 586 24.33 3.93 18.44
N ALA A 587 24.08 5.23 18.51
CA ALA A 587 23.93 6.08 17.34
C ALA A 587 25.19 6.09 16.46
N THR A 588 26.38 6.24 17.06
CA THR A 588 27.66 6.21 16.31
C THR A 588 27.92 4.86 15.65
N ARG A 589 27.73 3.75 16.37
CA ARG A 589 27.89 2.41 15.79
C ARG A 589 26.94 2.18 14.62
N LEU A 590 25.70 2.65 14.74
CA LEU A 590 24.70 2.51 13.70
C LEU A 590 25.08 3.28 12.43
N LEU A 591 25.48 4.56 12.56
CA LEU A 591 25.95 5.34 11.42
C LEU A 591 27.18 4.69 10.75
N ALA A 592 28.17 4.27 11.55
CA ALA A 592 29.38 3.61 11.04
C ALA A 592 29.05 2.32 10.26
N SER A 593 28.09 1.52 10.74
CA SER A 593 27.67 0.29 10.06
C SER A 593 27.01 0.53 8.71
N SER A 594 26.47 1.73 8.47
CA SER A 594 25.79 2.10 7.23
C SER A 594 26.67 2.82 6.20
N ALA A 595 27.96 3.06 6.49
CA ALA A 595 28.84 3.87 5.64
C ALA A 595 28.93 3.36 4.19
N GLN A 596 29.00 2.04 3.99
CA GLN A 596 29.00 1.44 2.65
C GLN A 596 27.66 1.65 1.91
N LEU A 597 26.53 1.59 2.62
CA LEU A 597 25.22 1.84 2.04
C LEU A 597 25.09 3.31 1.61
N VAL A 598 25.56 4.24 2.45
CA VAL A 598 25.57 5.68 2.14
C VAL A 598 26.41 5.97 0.89
N ALA A 599 27.60 5.35 0.78
CA ALA A 599 28.47 5.51 -0.38
C ALA A 599 27.83 5.03 -1.70
N GLN A 600 26.94 4.04 -1.62
CA GLN A 600 26.22 3.49 -2.78
C GLN A 600 24.93 4.24 -3.11
N THR A 601 24.41 5.08 -2.20
CA THR A 601 23.11 5.73 -2.36
C THR A 601 23.20 6.87 -3.38
N THR A 602 22.34 6.84 -4.40
CA THR A 602 22.22 7.94 -5.38
C THR A 602 20.93 8.75 -5.27
N ASP A 603 19.93 8.25 -4.55
CA ASP A 603 18.64 8.92 -4.38
C ASP A 603 18.79 10.24 -3.62
N HIS A 604 18.15 11.31 -4.08
CA HIS A 604 18.25 12.65 -3.48
C HIS A 604 17.25 12.87 -2.34
N ALA A 605 16.19 12.07 -2.31
CA ALA A 605 15.03 12.17 -1.44
C ALA A 605 15.36 12.28 0.08
N LEU A 606 14.44 12.86 0.85
CA LEU A 606 14.53 12.93 2.31
C LEU A 606 14.26 11.57 2.95
N GLU A 607 13.33 10.79 2.37
CA GLU A 607 12.86 9.52 2.93
C GLU A 607 13.99 8.49 3.06
N GLY A 608 14.52 8.06 1.90
CA GLY A 608 15.54 7.02 1.77
C GLY A 608 16.92 7.54 1.36
N GLY A 609 17.02 8.82 0.98
CA GLY A 609 18.11 9.35 0.17
C GLY A 609 19.11 10.26 0.90
N LEU A 610 19.97 10.88 0.09
CA LEU A 610 21.12 11.66 0.50
C LEU A 610 20.77 12.90 1.33
N SER A 611 19.62 13.54 1.10
CA SER A 611 19.25 14.74 1.87
C SER A 611 18.92 14.42 3.33
N GLY A 612 18.19 13.33 3.61
CA GLY A 612 17.93 12.87 4.98
C GLY A 612 19.17 12.38 5.71
N ILE A 613 20.09 11.74 4.97
CA ILE A 613 21.41 11.34 5.46
C ILE A 613 22.23 12.56 5.88
N ALA A 614 22.35 13.56 4.99
CA ALA A 614 23.14 14.76 5.23
C ALA A 614 22.55 15.64 6.34
N LEU A 615 21.21 15.77 6.43
CA LEU A 615 20.54 16.49 7.50
C LEU A 615 20.81 15.85 8.87
N THR A 616 20.84 14.52 8.93
CA THR A 616 21.20 13.79 10.15
C THR A 616 22.66 14.02 10.52
N GLN A 617 23.58 13.95 9.56
CA GLN A 617 25.01 14.23 9.80
C GLN A 617 25.21 15.67 10.27
N LEU A 618 24.51 16.64 9.67
CA LEU A 618 24.55 18.04 10.08
C LEU A 618 24.06 18.20 11.53
N HIS A 619 22.96 17.55 11.90
CA HIS A 619 22.47 17.53 13.28
C HIS A 619 23.52 17.00 14.27
N PHE A 620 24.23 15.91 13.93
CA PHE A 620 25.31 15.37 14.77
C PHE A 620 26.47 16.35 14.87
N ALA A 621 26.85 17.00 13.78
CA ALA A 621 27.90 18.01 13.76
C ALA A 621 27.57 19.16 14.74
N THR A 622 26.34 19.68 14.70
CA THR A 622 25.88 20.75 15.60
C THR A 622 25.80 20.27 17.05
N ARG A 623 25.18 19.11 17.30
CA ARG A 623 24.93 18.61 18.68
C ARG A 623 26.21 18.21 19.40
N ARG A 624 27.17 17.62 18.67
CA ARG A 624 28.44 17.12 19.25
C ARG A 624 29.61 18.08 19.08
N GLY A 625 29.47 19.13 18.25
CA GLY A 625 30.59 19.98 17.86
C GLY A 625 31.64 19.22 17.05
N ASP A 626 31.22 18.23 16.25
CA ASP A 626 32.11 17.32 15.52
C ASP A 626 32.25 17.72 14.05
N ASN A 627 33.48 18.09 13.68
CA ASN A 627 33.82 18.55 12.33
C ASN A 627 33.79 17.44 11.28
N GLU A 628 33.93 16.16 11.65
CA GLU A 628 33.88 15.05 10.68
C GLU A 628 32.47 14.89 10.12
N TYR A 629 31.45 14.87 10.97
CA TYR A 629 30.05 14.82 10.53
C TYR A 629 29.69 16.04 9.68
N GLY A 630 30.20 17.22 10.02
CA GLY A 630 30.02 18.43 9.21
C GLY A 630 30.63 18.29 7.80
N ARG A 631 31.84 17.73 7.69
CA ARG A 631 32.48 17.43 6.40
C ARG A 631 31.69 16.41 5.58
N GLN A 632 31.14 15.37 6.21
CA GLN A 632 30.32 14.36 5.53
C GLN A 632 29.01 14.95 5.00
N ALA A 633 28.34 15.78 5.80
CA ALA A 633 27.13 16.48 5.38
C ALA A 633 27.40 17.38 4.18
N LEU A 634 28.49 18.16 4.22
CA LEU A 634 28.90 19.03 3.12
C LEU A 634 29.24 18.23 1.85
N ALA A 635 30.01 17.14 1.97
CA ALA A 635 30.34 16.29 0.82
C ALA A 635 29.08 15.70 0.17
N THR A 636 28.10 15.31 0.98
CA THR A 636 26.80 14.83 0.49
C THR A 636 25.99 15.93 -0.17
N ALA A 637 26.01 17.15 0.38
CA ALA A 637 25.34 18.31 -0.19
C ALA A 637 25.93 18.72 -1.55
N VAL A 638 27.25 18.61 -1.73
CA VAL A 638 27.90 18.84 -3.03
C VAL A 638 27.43 17.82 -4.07
N ARG A 639 27.35 16.53 -3.71
CA ARG A 639 26.80 15.49 -4.60
C ARG A 639 25.35 15.79 -5.01
N LEU A 640 24.54 16.33 -4.09
CA LEU A 640 23.17 16.75 -4.37
C LEU A 640 23.10 17.95 -5.30
N ALA A 641 24.00 18.93 -5.13
CA ALA A 641 24.08 20.08 -6.04
C ALA A 641 24.47 19.66 -7.46
N GLU A 642 25.43 18.74 -7.62
CA GLU A 642 25.80 18.17 -8.92
C GLU A 642 24.64 17.36 -9.56
N ALA A 643 23.90 16.62 -8.73
CA ALA A 643 22.72 15.87 -9.19
C ALA A 643 21.58 16.81 -9.61
N LEU A 644 21.43 17.97 -8.95
CA LEU A 644 20.40 18.97 -9.29
C LEU A 644 20.65 19.57 -10.68
N ASP A 645 21.90 19.90 -10.99
CA ASP A 645 22.33 20.45 -12.29
C ASP A 645 22.03 19.51 -13.47
N THR A 646 21.99 18.20 -13.20
CA THR A 646 21.79 17.15 -14.21
C THR A 646 20.45 16.42 -14.04
N ALA A 647 19.55 16.95 -13.22
CA ALA A 647 18.29 16.31 -12.89
C ALA A 647 17.44 16.07 -14.15
N THR A 648 16.90 14.86 -14.29
CA THR A 648 15.99 14.52 -15.40
C THR A 648 14.66 15.26 -15.27
N PRO A 649 14.05 15.73 -16.38
CA PRO A 649 12.73 16.39 -16.37
C PRO A 649 11.66 15.59 -15.63
N PRO A 650 10.60 16.26 -15.12
CA PRO A 650 9.48 15.62 -14.46
C PRO A 650 8.93 14.42 -15.24
N GLY A 651 8.73 13.31 -14.55
CA GLY A 651 8.14 12.10 -15.12
C GLY A 651 6.61 12.17 -15.24
N LYS A 652 6.01 11.02 -15.56
CA LYS A 652 4.54 10.87 -15.53
C LYS A 652 3.97 10.76 -14.11
N ALA A 653 4.71 10.17 -13.18
CA ALA A 653 4.28 10.01 -11.79
C ALA A 653 4.84 11.14 -10.92
N GLY A 654 4.07 11.57 -9.91
CA GLY A 654 4.49 12.63 -9.01
C GLY A 654 5.63 12.16 -8.10
N ARG A 655 6.73 12.90 -8.08
CA ARG A 655 7.87 12.71 -7.16
C ARG A 655 8.13 13.93 -6.29
N ALA A 656 7.60 15.10 -6.63
CA ALA A 656 7.76 16.32 -5.85
C ALA A 656 7.08 16.28 -4.46
N GLY A 657 7.63 17.04 -3.51
CA GLY A 657 7.17 17.07 -2.11
C GLY A 657 8.29 16.73 -1.12
N LEU A 658 7.98 16.76 0.18
CA LEU A 658 9.00 16.73 1.24
C LEU A 658 9.81 15.42 1.26
N LEU A 659 9.15 14.28 1.05
CA LEU A 659 9.81 12.98 1.21
C LEU A 659 10.63 12.58 -0.01
N ASN A 660 10.06 12.72 -1.20
CA ASN A 660 10.58 12.12 -2.43
C ASN A 660 11.10 13.12 -3.46
N GLY A 661 10.87 14.42 -3.23
CA GLY A 661 11.21 15.48 -4.17
C GLY A 661 12.48 16.25 -3.79
N TRP A 662 12.75 17.27 -4.58
CA TRP A 662 13.83 18.23 -4.39
C TRP A 662 13.59 19.17 -3.20
N SER A 663 12.39 19.19 -2.63
CA SER A 663 12.11 19.85 -1.35
C SER A 663 12.98 19.30 -0.20
N GLY A 664 13.33 18.01 -0.19
CA GLY A 664 14.26 17.43 0.78
C GLY A 664 15.67 18.04 0.70
N PRO A 665 16.33 18.00 -0.47
CA PRO A 665 17.57 18.75 -0.73
C PRO A 665 17.47 20.26 -0.45
N ALA A 666 16.37 20.92 -0.82
CA ALA A 666 16.17 22.33 -0.54
C ALA A 666 16.20 22.63 0.97
N LEU A 667 15.56 21.77 1.78
CA LEU A 667 15.60 21.88 3.24
C LEU A 667 17.03 21.72 3.78
N LEU A 668 17.80 20.75 3.27
CA LEU A 668 19.21 20.59 3.62
C LEU A 668 20.01 21.86 3.33
N PHE A 669 19.83 22.46 2.15
CA PHE A 669 20.54 23.67 1.76
C PHE A 669 20.18 24.86 2.65
N VAL A 670 18.91 25.01 3.06
CA VAL A 670 18.52 26.02 4.05
C VAL A 670 19.26 25.80 5.39
N ARG A 671 19.34 24.57 5.89
CA ARG A 671 20.07 24.26 7.13
C ARG A 671 21.58 24.46 7.02
N LEU A 672 22.16 24.19 5.86
CA LEU A 672 23.57 24.48 5.61
C LEU A 672 23.86 25.98 5.59
N TYR A 673 22.96 26.79 5.03
CA TYR A 673 23.07 28.25 5.13
C TYR A 673 23.05 28.73 6.59
N GLU A 674 22.16 28.19 7.41
CA GLU A 674 22.07 28.58 8.83
C GLU A 674 23.36 28.30 9.60
N GLN A 675 24.12 27.28 9.20
CA GLN A 675 25.38 26.91 9.83
C GLN A 675 26.62 27.57 9.21
N THR A 676 26.64 27.75 7.89
CA THR A 676 27.84 28.24 7.15
C THR A 676 27.75 29.72 6.78
N HIS A 677 26.54 30.28 6.74
CA HIS A 677 26.21 31.61 6.21
C HIS A 677 26.59 31.84 4.74
N GLU A 678 26.84 30.78 3.96
CA GLU A 678 27.16 30.89 2.54
C GLU A 678 25.89 31.02 1.69
N GLN A 679 25.75 32.14 0.98
CA GLN A 679 24.58 32.47 0.15
C GLN A 679 24.32 31.51 -1.02
N LEU A 680 25.35 30.74 -1.43
CA LEU A 680 25.22 29.71 -2.46
C LEU A 680 24.13 28.70 -2.08
N TRP A 681 24.05 28.29 -0.81
CA TRP A 681 23.08 27.30 -0.36
C TRP A 681 21.64 27.77 -0.52
N LEU A 682 21.35 29.06 -0.25
CA LEU A 682 20.00 29.61 -0.50
C LEU A 682 19.66 29.70 -1.99
N SER A 683 20.66 29.77 -2.87
CA SER A 683 20.45 29.73 -4.33
C SER A 683 20.14 28.32 -4.81
N LEU A 684 20.84 27.32 -4.28
CA LEU A 684 20.56 25.91 -4.53
C LEU A 684 19.20 25.48 -3.96
N ALA A 685 18.80 26.02 -2.79
CA ALA A 685 17.48 25.79 -2.22
C ALA A 685 16.35 26.29 -3.13
N ASP A 686 16.48 27.50 -3.67
CA ASP A 686 15.51 28.07 -4.62
C ASP A 686 15.42 27.25 -5.91
N GLN A 687 16.57 26.85 -6.47
CA GLN A 687 16.62 25.99 -7.67
C GLN A 687 15.99 24.61 -7.43
N ALA A 688 16.26 23.99 -6.28
CA ALA A 688 15.67 22.72 -5.91
C ALA A 688 14.14 22.82 -5.76
N LEU A 689 13.62 23.90 -5.15
CA LEU A 689 12.17 24.12 -5.11
C LEU A 689 11.56 24.38 -6.50
N GLN A 690 12.24 25.15 -7.35
CA GLN A 690 11.81 25.31 -8.75
C GLN A 690 11.70 23.96 -9.47
N ARG A 691 12.58 23.02 -9.15
CA ARG A 691 12.53 21.69 -9.74
C ARG A 691 11.27 20.91 -9.35
N ASP A 692 10.87 20.96 -8.10
CA ASP A 692 9.60 20.38 -7.64
C ASP A 692 8.38 21.11 -8.25
N LEU A 693 8.48 22.43 -8.44
CA LEU A 693 7.43 23.24 -9.05
C LEU A 693 7.20 22.91 -10.53
N GLU A 694 8.21 22.41 -11.26
CA GLU A 694 8.03 21.90 -12.63
C GLU A 694 7.11 20.66 -12.70
N GLU A 695 6.97 19.92 -11.59
CA GLU A 695 6.02 18.79 -11.49
C GLU A 695 4.58 19.25 -11.20
N CYS A 696 4.38 20.54 -10.93
CA CYS A 696 3.09 21.08 -10.57
C CYS A 696 2.27 21.53 -11.80
N VAL A 697 0.95 21.45 -11.66
CA VAL A 697 -0.03 21.97 -12.61
C VAL A 697 -1.00 22.87 -11.87
N THR A 698 -1.40 23.97 -12.52
CA THR A 698 -2.47 24.84 -12.02
C THR A 698 -3.82 24.21 -12.33
N THR A 699 -4.65 24.02 -11.31
CA THR A 699 -6.02 23.52 -11.44
C THR A 699 -6.99 24.65 -11.76
N ASP A 700 -8.23 24.30 -12.12
CA ASP A 700 -9.30 25.24 -12.46
C ASP A 700 -9.69 26.18 -11.29
N ASP A 701 -9.50 25.73 -10.05
CA ASP A 701 -9.71 26.52 -8.83
C ASP A 701 -8.50 27.39 -8.42
N GLY A 702 -7.44 27.42 -9.25
CA GLY A 702 -6.24 28.23 -9.05
C GLY A 702 -5.22 27.64 -8.07
N SER A 703 -5.47 26.45 -7.54
CA SER A 703 -4.47 25.74 -6.73
C SER A 703 -3.33 25.21 -7.60
N LEU A 704 -2.13 25.13 -7.02
CA LEU A 704 -0.95 24.58 -7.67
C LEU A 704 -0.66 23.21 -7.08
N GLN A 705 -0.88 22.14 -7.85
CA GLN A 705 -0.80 20.76 -7.36
C GLN A 705 0.21 19.92 -8.12
N VAL A 706 0.92 19.04 -7.42
CA VAL A 706 1.83 18.06 -8.06
C VAL A 706 1.01 17.10 -8.91
N ARG A 707 1.41 16.90 -10.17
CA ARG A 707 0.76 15.97 -11.09
C ARG A 707 1.14 14.52 -10.77
N ASP A 708 0.15 13.63 -10.80
CA ASP A 708 0.34 12.18 -10.66
C ASP A 708 -0.43 11.44 -11.76
N GLY A 709 0.24 11.16 -12.88
CA GLY A 709 -0.39 10.64 -14.09
C GLY A 709 -1.04 11.73 -14.94
N GLU A 710 -2.07 11.38 -15.70
CA GLU A 710 -2.67 12.30 -16.69
C GLU A 710 -3.72 13.23 -16.07
N SER A 711 -4.47 12.78 -15.06
CA SER A 711 -5.64 13.49 -14.54
C SER A 711 -5.66 13.69 -13.03
N ARG A 712 -4.80 12.99 -12.27
CA ARG A 712 -4.76 13.08 -10.81
C ARG A 712 -3.70 14.08 -10.35
N THR A 713 -3.99 14.78 -9.26
CA THR A 713 -3.08 15.70 -8.58
C THR A 713 -2.94 15.35 -7.10
N LEU A 714 -1.83 15.78 -6.48
CA LEU A 714 -1.47 15.45 -5.10
C LEU A 714 -1.16 16.72 -4.27
N PRO A 715 -1.92 16.98 -3.19
CA PRO A 715 -1.66 18.13 -2.31
C PRO A 715 -0.82 17.78 -1.06
N TYR A 716 -0.44 16.52 -0.84
CA TYR A 716 0.06 16.04 0.46
C TYR A 716 1.50 16.47 0.79
N VAL A 717 1.91 16.27 2.04
CA VAL A 717 3.25 16.65 2.54
C VAL A 717 4.32 15.75 1.96
N GLY A 718 4.11 14.43 1.99
CA GLY A 718 5.12 13.46 1.58
C GLY A 718 5.41 13.53 0.08
N VAL A 719 4.35 13.44 -0.72
CA VAL A 719 4.37 13.67 -2.17
C VAL A 719 3.22 14.61 -2.49
N GLY A 720 3.54 15.84 -2.89
CA GLY A 720 2.54 16.87 -3.14
C GLY A 720 2.93 18.29 -2.71
N SER A 721 2.00 19.21 -2.96
CA SER A 721 2.19 20.65 -2.80
C SER A 721 2.42 21.11 -1.37
N ALA A 722 1.80 20.47 -0.37
CA ALA A 722 2.02 20.85 1.03
C ALA A 722 3.48 20.66 1.43
N GLY A 723 4.17 19.64 0.91
CA GLY A 723 5.59 19.41 1.17
C GLY A 723 6.48 20.53 0.61
N ILE A 724 6.18 20.95 -0.63
CA ILE A 724 6.85 22.08 -1.28
C ILE A 724 6.60 23.36 -0.48
N LEU A 725 5.35 23.61 -0.09
CA LEU A 725 4.96 24.78 0.70
C LEU A 725 5.73 24.86 2.02
N MET A 726 5.80 23.75 2.77
CA MET A 726 6.51 23.72 4.06
C MET A 726 7.97 24.18 3.92
N VAL A 727 8.67 23.72 2.89
CA VAL A 727 10.08 24.10 2.66
C VAL A 727 10.20 25.51 2.08
N ALA A 728 9.27 25.92 1.23
CA ALA A 728 9.18 27.31 0.74
C ALA A 728 9.03 28.31 1.89
N GLU A 729 8.24 27.99 2.94
CA GLU A 729 8.12 28.86 4.12
C GLU A 729 9.41 28.88 4.98
N GLN A 730 10.24 27.84 4.94
CA GLN A 730 11.58 27.89 5.56
C GLN A 730 12.52 28.81 4.77
N LEU A 731 12.53 28.68 3.43
CA LEU A 731 13.36 29.51 2.55
C LEU A 731 12.97 31.00 2.66
N ALA A 732 11.67 31.30 2.74
CA ALA A 732 11.15 32.67 2.81
C ALA A 732 11.68 33.47 4.01
N ARG A 733 12.08 32.80 5.11
CA ARG A 733 12.66 33.45 6.30
C ARG A 733 14.04 34.06 6.03
N HIS A 734 14.77 33.47 5.08
CA HIS A 734 16.15 33.85 4.77
C HIS A 734 16.28 34.56 3.41
N ARG A 735 15.36 34.26 2.48
CA ARG A 735 15.38 34.77 1.10
C ARG A 735 13.96 35.06 0.56
N PRO A 736 13.25 36.06 1.09
CA PRO A 736 11.85 36.34 0.73
C PRO A 736 11.61 36.69 -0.75
N GLU A 737 12.67 37.07 -1.48
CA GLU A 737 12.66 37.42 -2.89
C GLU A 737 12.98 36.27 -3.86
N ALA A 738 13.17 35.04 -3.36
CA ALA A 738 13.43 33.85 -4.17
C ALA A 738 12.30 33.57 -5.19
N GLU A 739 12.67 33.06 -6.38
CA GLU A 739 11.73 32.93 -7.50
C GLU A 739 10.66 31.88 -7.22
N SER A 740 11.03 30.75 -6.59
CA SER A 740 10.10 29.68 -6.18
C SER A 740 8.99 30.19 -5.25
N LEU A 741 9.22 31.27 -4.49
CA LEU A 741 8.27 31.78 -3.52
C LEU A 741 7.06 32.49 -4.16
N LYS A 742 7.13 32.82 -5.45
CA LYS A 742 5.98 33.36 -6.22
C LYS A 742 4.83 32.35 -6.31
N SER A 743 5.13 31.05 -6.19
CA SER A 743 4.15 29.97 -6.24
C SER A 743 3.45 29.68 -4.90
N ARG A 744 3.90 30.29 -3.79
CA ARG A 744 3.32 30.06 -2.45
C ARG A 744 1.80 30.24 -2.38
N PRO A 745 1.18 31.27 -2.99
CA PRO A 745 -0.27 31.41 -2.99
C PRO A 745 -0.95 30.16 -3.56
N GLY A 746 -0.54 29.67 -4.74
CA GLY A 746 -1.12 28.48 -5.36
C GLY A 746 -0.90 27.20 -4.55
N LEU A 747 0.27 27.03 -3.94
CA LEU A 747 0.56 25.88 -3.06
C LEU A 747 -0.29 25.90 -1.78
N ARG A 748 -0.52 27.09 -1.21
CA ARG A 748 -1.38 27.30 -0.05
C ARG A 748 -2.84 26.98 -0.39
N GLU A 749 -3.28 27.36 -1.58
CA GLU A 749 -4.62 26.98 -2.07
C GLU A 749 -4.81 25.47 -2.17
N ALA A 750 -3.78 24.72 -2.57
CA ALA A 750 -3.86 23.26 -2.64
C ALA A 750 -4.12 22.59 -1.28
N CYS A 751 -3.82 23.28 -0.17
CA CYS A 751 -3.96 22.74 1.18
C CYS A 751 -5.36 22.95 1.77
N ARG A 752 -6.31 23.58 1.07
CA ARG A 752 -7.57 24.08 1.67
C ARG A 752 -8.81 23.24 1.40
N GLY A 753 -8.70 22.11 0.72
CA GLY A 753 -9.84 21.24 0.42
C GLY A 753 -10.53 20.74 1.69
N GLU A 754 -11.87 20.81 1.76
CA GLU A 754 -12.63 20.34 2.92
C GLU A 754 -12.55 18.82 3.06
N PHE A 755 -12.75 18.13 1.94
CA PHE A 755 -12.65 16.68 1.90
C PHE A 755 -11.22 16.21 1.69
N VAL A 756 -10.74 15.43 2.66
CA VAL A 756 -9.44 14.77 2.63
C VAL A 756 -9.66 13.34 3.09
N VAL A 757 -9.28 12.38 2.24
CA VAL A 757 -9.56 10.96 2.47
C VAL A 757 -8.90 10.47 3.76
N PHE A 758 -7.62 10.79 3.94
CA PHE A 758 -6.80 10.26 5.03
C PHE A 758 -6.54 11.31 6.12
N PRO A 759 -6.44 10.91 7.40
CA PRO A 759 -6.18 11.83 8.50
C PRO A 759 -4.69 12.19 8.66
N GLY A 760 -3.79 11.33 8.20
CA GLY A 760 -2.37 11.32 8.58
C GLY A 760 -1.56 12.57 8.25
N LEU A 761 -0.34 12.61 8.77
CA LEU A 761 0.59 13.73 8.59
C LEU A 761 1.20 13.78 7.19
N LEU A 762 1.82 12.69 6.72
CA LEU A 762 2.53 12.71 5.44
C LEU A 762 1.59 12.61 4.24
N PHE A 763 0.47 11.89 4.42
CA PHE A 763 -0.51 11.63 3.36
C PHE A 763 -1.94 11.95 3.80
N GLY A 764 -2.20 13.15 4.35
CA GLY A 764 -3.55 13.45 4.82
C GLY A 764 -3.77 14.85 5.40
N ARG A 765 -4.90 14.97 6.08
CA ARG A 765 -5.47 16.21 6.63
C ARG A 765 -4.51 16.91 7.58
N THR A 766 -3.88 16.17 8.50
CA THR A 766 -2.96 16.77 9.47
C THR A 766 -1.77 17.43 8.77
N GLY A 767 -1.30 16.88 7.65
CA GLY A 767 -0.25 17.51 6.84
C GLY A 767 -0.66 18.84 6.23
N LEU A 768 -1.87 18.89 5.63
CA LEU A 768 -2.40 20.12 5.04
C LEU A 768 -2.61 21.20 6.09
N LEU A 769 -3.21 20.82 7.23
CA LEU A 769 -3.36 21.65 8.42
C LEU A 769 -2.02 22.25 8.87
N ALA A 770 -1.00 21.41 9.02
CA ALA A 770 0.30 21.84 9.50
C ALA A 770 1.03 22.75 8.50
N ALA A 771 0.87 22.51 7.19
CA ALA A 771 1.43 23.38 6.14
C ALA A 771 0.81 24.78 6.17
N LEU A 772 -0.52 24.87 6.31
CA LEU A 772 -1.23 26.15 6.43
C LEU A 772 -0.80 26.93 7.68
N ALA A 773 -0.60 26.22 8.79
CA ALA A 773 -0.18 26.81 10.07
C ALA A 773 1.28 27.29 10.12
N MET A 774 2.10 27.04 9.08
CA MET A 774 3.47 27.57 9.00
C MET A 774 3.53 29.05 8.62
N ASP A 775 2.42 29.62 8.16
CA ASP A 775 2.31 31.05 7.88
C ASP A 775 2.46 31.89 9.14
N PRO A 776 3.44 32.79 9.21
CA PRO A 776 3.56 33.70 10.35
C PRO A 776 2.45 34.75 10.41
N ASP A 777 1.76 35.04 9.30
CA ASP A 777 0.69 36.05 9.23
C ASP A 777 -0.52 35.55 8.42
N PRO A 778 -1.25 34.53 8.94
CA PRO A 778 -2.35 33.93 8.19
C PRO A 778 -3.54 34.90 8.11
N ASP A 779 -4.04 35.09 6.89
CA ASP A 779 -5.30 35.79 6.67
C ASP A 779 -6.50 35.03 7.29
N GLU A 780 -7.69 35.64 7.27
CA GLU A 780 -8.90 35.03 7.82
C GLU A 780 -9.28 33.72 7.12
N VAL A 781 -8.91 33.61 5.84
CA VAL A 781 -9.27 32.48 4.98
C VAL A 781 -8.41 31.26 5.30
N VAL A 782 -7.11 31.46 5.52
CA VAL A 782 -6.17 30.43 5.99
C VAL A 782 -6.57 29.97 7.39
N ARG A 783 -6.91 30.90 8.29
CA ARG A 783 -7.40 30.56 9.65
C ARG A 783 -8.66 29.71 9.62
N ALA A 784 -9.64 30.07 8.79
CA ALA A 784 -10.86 29.29 8.63
C ALA A 784 -10.58 27.87 8.09
N ALA A 785 -9.61 27.72 7.18
CA ALA A 785 -9.19 26.42 6.68
C ALA A 785 -8.50 25.56 7.77
N VAL A 786 -7.64 26.17 8.60
CA VAL A 786 -7.03 25.52 9.77
C VAL A 786 -8.11 25.01 10.73
N ASP A 787 -9.07 25.85 11.11
CA ASP A 787 -10.18 25.48 12.00
C ASP A 787 -11.05 24.37 11.39
N MET A 788 -11.33 24.44 10.09
CA MET A 788 -12.03 23.40 9.36
C MET A 788 -11.27 22.07 9.43
N HIS A 789 -9.96 22.05 9.15
CA HIS A 789 -9.20 20.81 9.23
C HIS A 789 -9.17 20.24 10.65
N LEU A 790 -9.03 21.08 11.68
CA LEU A 790 -9.13 20.65 13.07
C LEU A 790 -10.48 20.00 13.36
N ALA A 791 -11.59 20.66 13.01
CA ALA A 791 -12.94 20.13 13.23
C ALA A 791 -13.20 18.82 12.45
N ARG A 792 -12.67 18.71 11.22
CA ARG A 792 -12.88 17.51 10.39
C ARG A 792 -11.98 16.33 10.76
N LEU A 793 -11.04 16.45 11.70
CA LEU A 793 -10.38 15.28 12.29
C LEU A 793 -11.38 14.33 12.98
N ALA A 794 -12.51 14.88 13.46
CA ALA A 794 -13.61 14.10 14.02
C ALA A 794 -14.15 13.04 13.04
N TRP A 795 -14.04 13.27 11.72
CA TRP A 795 -14.45 12.27 10.74
C TRP A 795 -13.67 10.96 10.90
N HIS A 796 -12.38 11.03 11.24
CA HIS A 796 -11.50 9.86 11.22
C HIS A 796 -11.26 9.22 12.59
N ALA A 797 -11.66 9.90 13.67
CA ALA A 797 -11.28 9.52 15.02
C ALA A 797 -12.02 8.26 15.53
N VAL A 798 -11.28 7.23 15.95
CA VAL A 798 -11.82 5.95 16.40
C VAL A 798 -11.48 5.73 17.88
N PRO A 799 -12.46 5.54 18.78
CA PRO A 799 -12.19 5.14 20.15
C PRO A 799 -11.39 3.84 20.20
N TYR A 800 -10.29 3.82 20.96
CA TYR A 800 -9.48 2.62 21.14
C TYR A 800 -9.01 2.52 22.59
N LYS A 801 -9.54 1.51 23.31
CA LYS A 801 -9.38 1.39 24.77
C LYS A 801 -9.78 2.72 25.44
N ASP A 802 -8.94 3.28 26.30
CA ASP A 802 -9.18 4.56 26.98
C ASP A 802 -8.68 5.78 26.16
N GLY A 803 -8.31 5.57 24.89
CA GLY A 803 -7.70 6.58 24.03
C GLY A 803 -8.42 6.78 22.70
N LEU A 804 -7.77 7.54 21.82
CA LEU A 804 -8.26 7.91 20.50
C LEU A 804 -7.24 7.50 19.44
N ALA A 805 -7.62 6.60 18.54
CA ALA A 805 -6.79 6.12 17.45
C ALA A 805 -7.30 6.63 16.11
N PHE A 806 -6.44 6.54 15.09
CA PHE A 806 -6.77 6.94 13.73
C PHE A 806 -6.41 5.84 12.73
N PRO A 807 -7.20 5.71 11.66
CA PRO A 807 -6.90 4.79 10.58
C PRO A 807 -5.65 5.22 9.81
N GLY A 808 -4.87 4.25 9.34
CA GLY A 808 -3.77 4.46 8.39
C GLY A 808 -4.26 4.57 6.94
N ASN A 809 -3.34 4.30 6.00
CA ASN A 809 -3.65 4.27 4.56
C ASN A 809 -4.83 3.34 4.26
N LEU A 810 -5.62 3.69 3.23
CA LEU A 810 -6.86 2.99 2.81
C LEU A 810 -8.00 2.92 3.84
N LEU A 811 -7.80 3.45 5.05
CA LEU A 811 -8.80 3.47 6.12
C LEU A 811 -9.26 2.10 6.65
N LEU A 812 -8.56 1.01 6.32
CA LEU A 812 -8.98 -0.34 6.69
C LEU A 812 -8.61 -0.70 8.12
N ARG A 813 -7.46 -0.20 8.61
CA ARG A 813 -6.93 -0.52 9.94
C ARG A 813 -6.33 0.72 10.59
N LEU A 814 -6.27 0.70 11.92
CA LEU A 814 -5.61 1.70 12.75
C LEU A 814 -4.09 1.64 12.54
N SER A 815 -3.44 2.81 12.64
CA SER A 815 -1.99 2.94 12.59
C SER A 815 -1.50 3.89 13.68
N MET A 816 -0.35 3.58 14.27
CA MET A 816 0.27 4.40 15.32
C MET A 816 1.53 5.12 14.85
N ASP A 817 1.95 4.91 13.61
CA ASP A 817 3.21 5.44 13.10
C ASP A 817 3.16 6.93 12.66
N VAL A 818 4.31 7.48 12.25
CA VAL A 818 4.45 8.89 11.87
C VAL A 818 3.87 9.15 10.48
N THR A 819 4.09 8.22 9.54
CA THR A 819 3.71 8.40 8.14
C THR A 819 2.19 8.41 7.94
N THR A 820 1.49 7.49 8.60
CA THR A 820 0.08 7.17 8.34
C THR A 820 -0.81 7.31 9.57
N GLY A 821 -0.23 7.26 10.78
CA GLY A 821 -0.96 6.98 12.01
C GLY A 821 -0.96 8.08 13.07
N GLY A 822 -1.30 7.65 14.30
CA GLY A 822 -1.49 8.50 15.46
C GLY A 822 -0.27 9.33 15.87
N ALA A 823 0.96 8.82 15.70
CA ALA A 823 2.17 9.59 16.03
C ALA A 823 2.33 10.82 15.13
N GLY A 824 2.03 10.69 13.83
CA GLY A 824 2.03 11.82 12.90
C GLY A 824 0.96 12.85 13.26
N ILE A 825 -0.22 12.39 13.65
CA ILE A 825 -1.33 13.25 14.10
C ILE A 825 -0.94 14.01 15.37
N LEU A 826 -0.34 13.32 16.34
CA LEU A 826 0.14 13.89 17.59
C LEU A 826 1.19 14.99 17.34
N LEU A 827 2.14 14.76 16.43
CA LEU A 827 3.13 15.76 15.99
C LEU A 827 2.46 16.97 15.36
N GLY A 828 1.51 16.76 14.44
CA GLY A 828 0.79 17.86 13.79
C GLY A 828 -0.02 18.71 14.75
N LEU A 829 -0.73 18.09 15.70
CA LEU A 829 -1.46 18.82 16.74
C LEU A 829 -0.50 19.58 17.67
N ALA A 830 0.61 18.97 18.10
CA ALA A 830 1.59 19.64 18.94
C ALA A 830 2.25 20.83 18.22
N ALA A 831 2.51 20.71 16.91
CA ALA A 831 3.02 21.82 16.12
C ALA A 831 2.00 22.96 16.05
N VAL A 832 0.80 22.68 15.55
CA VAL A 832 -0.23 23.70 15.28
C VAL A 832 -0.70 24.39 16.57
N LEU A 833 -0.81 23.66 17.69
CA LEU A 833 -1.40 24.18 18.92
C LEU A 833 -0.38 24.75 19.91
N ASP A 834 0.85 24.22 19.94
CA ASP A 834 1.87 24.60 20.92
C ASP A 834 3.13 25.20 20.27
N GLY A 835 3.19 25.32 18.94
CA GLY A 835 4.36 25.80 18.20
C GLY A 835 5.57 24.86 18.24
N ARG A 836 5.36 23.56 18.51
CA ARG A 836 6.43 22.55 18.47
C ARG A 836 6.93 22.33 17.04
N ALA A 837 8.13 21.79 16.88
CA ALA A 837 8.62 21.34 15.58
C ALA A 837 7.76 20.18 15.08
N LEU A 838 7.28 20.27 13.84
CA LEU A 838 6.39 19.27 13.23
C LEU A 838 7.11 17.95 12.93
N LEU A 839 8.26 18.05 12.28
CA LEU A 839 9.15 16.94 11.94
C LEU A 839 10.59 17.39 12.20
N PRO A 840 11.52 16.44 12.38
CA PRO A 840 12.94 16.75 12.41
C PRO A 840 13.37 17.65 11.25
N PHE A 841 14.29 18.57 11.54
CA PHE A 841 14.86 19.54 10.61
C PHE A 841 13.90 20.63 10.11
N LEU A 842 12.61 20.61 10.46
CA LEU A 842 11.72 21.76 10.28
C LEU A 842 11.68 22.59 11.55
N ASP A 843 11.61 23.91 11.40
CA ASP A 843 11.43 24.79 12.55
C ASP A 843 10.01 24.66 13.13
N GLY A 844 9.83 25.15 14.36
CA GLY A 844 8.49 25.27 14.96
C GLY A 844 7.54 26.10 14.10
N THR A 845 6.26 25.74 14.13
CA THR A 845 5.17 26.56 13.60
C THR A 845 4.94 27.78 14.49
N PRO A 846 4.69 28.97 13.94
CA PRO A 846 4.23 30.11 14.72
C PRO A 846 2.98 29.70 15.51
N SER A 847 2.96 29.86 16.83
CA SER A 847 1.76 29.51 17.62
C SER A 847 0.63 30.46 17.22
N PRO A 848 -0.47 29.98 16.61
CA PRO A 848 -1.63 30.83 16.40
C PRO A 848 -2.16 31.24 17.77
N GLN A 849 -2.45 32.53 17.96
CA GLN A 849 -3.42 32.92 18.98
C GLN A 849 -4.77 32.35 18.52
N ILE A 850 -5.05 31.09 18.86
CA ILE A 850 -6.36 30.48 18.62
C ILE A 850 -7.34 31.38 19.35
N SER A 851 -8.16 32.10 18.61
CA SER A 851 -9.15 32.97 19.21
C SER A 851 -10.08 32.09 20.01
N GLY A 852 -9.99 32.16 21.34
CA GLY A 852 -11.03 31.65 22.20
C GLY A 852 -12.33 32.33 21.80
N ARG A 853 -13.18 31.63 21.07
CA ARG A 853 -14.58 31.97 20.92
C ARG A 853 -15.39 30.91 21.57
#